data_AF-A0A2E7VLD1-F1
#
_entry.id   AF-A0A2E7VLD1-F1
#
_cell.length_a   1.000
_cell.length_b   1.000
_cell.length_c   1.000
_cell.angle_alpha   90.00
_cell.angle_beta   90.00
_cell.angle_gamma   90.00
#
_symmetry.space_group_name_H-M   'P 1'
#
loop_
_entity.id
_entity.type
_entity.pdbx_description
1 polymer ?
#
loop_
_entity_poly.entity_id
_entity_poly.type
_entity_poly.pdbx_seq_one_letter_code
_entity_poly.pdbx_strand_id
1 'polypeptide(L)'
;MKHRTIRSTAQRQILTWLRHGPSTVSEIAEQFSMRMPHASLACRQLREAGLITRDERGGLRNAPIYLSQGGMDRLVEDAVGKMQQHAALLRTSARSHVLHADENNVLLAYIEPPESSFVYIGETPETEGGNSSGNPGGAWVLAPTSSIQWFSLDEATPIDPPAPREASTLAAFESTPQRVGLVRGVVVEQRGHHALLEGQPFDALSQHDAPPPAGLSVGEIEIGSVPGLTGGFAPSPGLLGHLRSASHRNLLLNALSRGALVLSDRQGASNAGVPFSVLSHWLTFKHPRMATHRRQRLYDDLVRELQASDTPDASPLMRSLLMDFGDQPWTMEPWRPGPVNLHGITERGVLSILHHAMEESRLPFVVDWAFETPSSPRLSRWLRHPECRSVILRRDPPPEGLPSTSLLVDGHDLGTVAVHLSRSIRFDLTLHLGETEPPPSQQHDVFIPATATELLDATSVGKAVYSEVAPAGVDGQRWREALRLYPLGDEERANALEPVAPLLAWVASPPASRPARWVRLHRVLPAGWVELMDVHDVPLADLPYALSVAGKAWRRRALHHLQSQTVEDLAAVLRWRQQLTGDVAHRPALAASILCALDPTKEHHKALFEEASDAWFEAPMSEREVLESLFGRWDPIEGEGLLQRWVERSLLQPKGSVLRAWATGLEIAQRREPWLPETQRRLMELLPSAWWSMFAQSWLLGQLNSHTGRMWLASSAFSWPALVARTPGERVQYPGLAGEHPAFDLSSTALLPVNLLPDGPGKSALEDLYAMVNALDLGAPVPVLSTHPMAGWLVRPVHQWPVFGSEVLTMGDPMVGEVLFLRSYHARHLRPLR
;
A
#
# COMPACT_ATOMS: atom_id res chain seq x y z
N MET A 1 1.35 -59.75 -28.25
CA MET A 1 0.77 -59.35 -29.55
C MET A 1 1.86 -58.66 -30.37
N LYS A 2 1.94 -58.82 -31.71
CA LYS A 2 2.90 -58.02 -32.50
C LYS A 2 2.41 -56.58 -32.53
N HIS A 3 2.95 -55.72 -31.68
CA HIS A 3 2.58 -54.30 -31.63
C HIS A 3 2.91 -53.63 -32.98
N ARG A 4 1.88 -53.07 -33.62
CA ARG A 4 1.94 -52.58 -35.01
C ARG A 4 2.04 -51.05 -35.03
N THR A 5 3.17 -50.51 -35.46
CA THR A 5 3.30 -49.07 -35.72
C THR A 5 2.45 -48.64 -36.92
N ILE A 6 1.93 -47.41 -36.89
CA ILE A 6 1.22 -46.77 -38.00
C ILE A 6 2.27 -46.27 -38.98
N ARG A 7 2.31 -46.83 -40.20
CA ARG A 7 3.30 -46.49 -41.22
C ARG A 7 2.96 -45.24 -42.04
N SER A 8 1.66 -44.91 -42.17
CA SER A 8 1.21 -43.75 -42.93
C SER A 8 1.18 -42.50 -42.04
N THR A 9 1.98 -41.50 -42.40
CA THR A 9 2.02 -40.18 -41.73
C THR A 9 0.64 -39.51 -41.76
N ALA A 10 -0.02 -39.48 -42.92
CA ALA A 10 -1.35 -38.88 -43.07
C ALA A 10 -2.40 -39.52 -42.17
N GLN A 11 -2.42 -40.87 -42.06
CA GLN A 11 -3.36 -41.56 -41.16
C GLN A 11 -3.09 -41.22 -39.69
N ARG A 12 -1.80 -41.17 -39.29
CA ARG A 12 -1.42 -40.82 -37.91
C ARG A 12 -1.80 -39.40 -37.56
N GLN A 13 -1.51 -38.44 -38.44
CA GLN A 13 -1.85 -37.03 -38.29
C GLN A 13 -3.37 -36.83 -38.14
N ILE A 14 -4.17 -37.48 -38.99
CA ILE A 14 -5.64 -37.42 -38.92
C ILE A 14 -6.18 -38.02 -37.61
N LEU A 15 -5.71 -39.21 -37.20
CA LEU A 15 -6.15 -39.82 -35.95
C LEU A 15 -5.76 -38.97 -34.74
N THR A 16 -4.55 -38.40 -34.74
CA THR A 16 -4.08 -37.53 -33.65
C THR A 16 -4.87 -36.21 -33.60
N TRP A 17 -5.27 -35.65 -34.74
CA TRP A 17 -6.14 -34.48 -34.82
C TRP A 17 -7.54 -34.73 -34.28
N LEU A 18 -8.14 -35.86 -34.68
CA LEU A 18 -9.48 -36.24 -34.25
C LEU A 18 -9.56 -36.63 -32.76
N ARG A 19 -8.42 -36.93 -32.12
CA ARG A 19 -8.33 -37.09 -30.66
C ARG A 19 -8.77 -35.82 -29.91
N HIS A 20 -8.60 -34.64 -30.51
CA HIS A 20 -8.92 -33.36 -29.87
C HIS A 20 -10.34 -32.84 -30.17
N GLY A 21 -11.15 -33.57 -30.96
CA GLY A 21 -12.54 -33.23 -31.27
C GLY A 21 -13.01 -33.76 -32.64
N PRO A 22 -14.25 -33.49 -33.07
CA PRO A 22 -14.70 -33.77 -34.43
C PRO A 22 -14.13 -32.78 -35.46
N SER A 23 -14.07 -33.18 -36.73
CA SER A 23 -13.69 -32.28 -37.84
C SER A 23 -14.35 -32.69 -39.16
N THR A 24 -14.43 -31.77 -40.11
CA THR A 24 -14.84 -32.08 -41.49
C THR A 24 -13.63 -32.48 -42.35
N VAL A 25 -13.89 -33.16 -43.49
CA VAL A 25 -12.83 -33.51 -44.45
C VAL A 25 -12.11 -32.27 -44.99
N SER A 26 -12.85 -31.17 -45.17
CA SER A 26 -12.32 -29.90 -45.67
C SER A 26 -11.36 -29.27 -44.65
N GLU A 27 -11.73 -29.23 -43.38
CA GLU A 27 -10.85 -28.75 -42.30
C GLU A 27 -9.59 -29.60 -42.16
N ILE A 28 -9.71 -30.93 -42.28
CA ILE A 28 -8.55 -31.83 -42.24
C ILE A 28 -7.61 -31.55 -43.42
N ALA A 29 -8.17 -31.32 -44.61
CA ALA A 29 -7.39 -31.00 -45.79
C ALA A 29 -6.65 -29.66 -45.64
N GLU A 30 -7.32 -28.65 -45.09
CA GLU A 30 -6.73 -27.34 -44.80
C GLU A 30 -5.64 -27.43 -43.72
N GLN A 31 -5.93 -28.06 -42.59
CA GLN A 31 -5.02 -28.19 -41.44
C GLN A 31 -3.69 -28.84 -41.80
N PHE A 32 -3.71 -29.86 -42.66
CA PHE A 32 -2.51 -30.59 -43.07
C PHE A 32 -2.04 -30.26 -44.49
N SER A 33 -2.53 -29.15 -45.08
CA SER A 33 -2.18 -28.73 -46.44
C SER A 33 -2.31 -29.85 -47.49
N MET A 34 -3.29 -30.76 -47.31
CA MET A 34 -3.55 -31.88 -48.20
C MET A 34 -4.52 -31.46 -49.31
N ARG A 35 -4.32 -31.97 -50.52
CA ARG A 35 -5.34 -31.82 -51.58
C ARG A 35 -6.61 -32.58 -51.17
N MET A 36 -7.78 -31.96 -51.38
CA MET A 36 -9.09 -32.53 -51.03
C MET A 36 -9.29 -34.00 -51.41
N PRO A 37 -8.90 -34.50 -52.61
CA PRO A 37 -9.03 -35.91 -52.94
C PRO A 37 -8.21 -36.85 -52.07
N HIS A 38 -7.02 -36.42 -51.61
CA HIS A 38 -6.14 -37.22 -50.76
C HIS A 38 -6.67 -37.30 -49.33
N ALA A 39 -7.13 -36.16 -48.78
CA ALA A 39 -7.78 -36.12 -47.47
C ALA A 39 -9.05 -37.00 -47.44
N SER A 40 -9.86 -36.93 -48.51
CA SER A 40 -11.06 -37.76 -48.67
C SER A 40 -10.74 -39.25 -48.74
N LEU A 41 -9.71 -39.64 -49.51
CA LEU A 41 -9.26 -41.04 -49.61
C LEU A 41 -8.73 -41.55 -48.27
N ALA A 42 -7.90 -40.77 -47.57
CA ALA A 42 -7.37 -41.16 -46.26
C ALA A 42 -8.49 -41.33 -45.22
N CYS A 43 -9.44 -40.40 -45.16
CA CYS A 43 -10.62 -40.53 -44.30
C CYS A 43 -11.48 -41.73 -44.68
N ARG A 44 -11.62 -42.04 -45.97
CA ARG A 44 -12.34 -43.24 -46.41
C ARG A 44 -11.66 -44.52 -45.92
N GLN A 45 -10.34 -44.64 -46.10
CA GLN A 45 -9.57 -45.80 -45.65
C GLN A 45 -9.64 -45.99 -44.13
N LEU A 46 -9.52 -44.89 -43.37
CA LEU A 46 -9.64 -44.93 -41.91
C LEU A 46 -11.04 -45.37 -41.45
N ARG A 47 -12.08 -45.00 -42.20
CA ARG A 47 -13.46 -45.41 -41.92
C ARG A 47 -13.72 -46.87 -42.27
N GLU A 48 -13.23 -47.33 -43.43
CA GLU A 48 -13.28 -48.75 -43.82
C GLU A 48 -12.53 -49.63 -42.81
N ALA A 49 -11.45 -49.11 -42.21
CA ALA A 49 -10.72 -49.74 -41.12
C ALA A 49 -11.41 -49.63 -39.74
N GLY A 50 -12.57 -48.96 -39.64
CA GLY A 50 -13.32 -48.80 -38.39
C GLY A 50 -12.68 -47.83 -37.37
N LEU A 51 -11.65 -47.07 -37.76
CA LEU A 51 -10.88 -46.20 -36.86
C LEU A 51 -11.52 -44.82 -36.65
N ILE A 52 -12.40 -44.40 -37.56
CA ILE A 52 -13.16 -43.15 -37.47
C ILE A 52 -14.61 -43.37 -37.86
N THR A 53 -15.52 -42.59 -37.29
CA THR A 53 -16.94 -42.58 -37.59
C THR A 53 -17.36 -41.25 -38.18
N ARG A 54 -18.40 -41.23 -39.01
CA ARG A 54 -18.93 -40.01 -39.61
C ARG A 54 -20.40 -39.88 -39.21
N ASP A 55 -20.81 -38.72 -38.74
CA ASP A 55 -22.22 -38.46 -38.46
C ASP A 55 -22.96 -38.09 -39.75
N GLU A 56 -23.84 -38.98 -40.20
CA GLU A 56 -24.59 -38.83 -41.46
C GLU A 56 -25.96 -38.18 -41.27
N ARG A 57 -26.34 -37.81 -40.03
CA ARG A 57 -27.66 -37.24 -39.70
C ARG A 57 -27.94 -35.89 -40.40
N GLY A 58 -26.89 -35.15 -40.80
CA GLY A 58 -26.98 -33.84 -41.45
C GLY A 58 -26.70 -33.81 -42.96
N GLY A 59 -26.57 -34.98 -43.62
CA GLY A 59 -26.20 -35.08 -45.04
C GLY A 59 -24.72 -35.36 -45.29
N LEU A 60 -24.35 -35.70 -46.53
CA LEU A 60 -22.99 -36.19 -46.87
C LEU A 60 -21.90 -35.10 -46.96
N ARG A 61 -22.28 -33.83 -47.14
CA ARG A 61 -21.37 -32.70 -47.28
C ARG A 61 -21.18 -32.02 -45.92
N ASN A 62 -19.93 -31.74 -45.55
CA ASN A 62 -19.54 -31.16 -44.26
C ASN A 62 -19.99 -31.97 -43.02
N ALA A 63 -20.18 -33.28 -43.18
CA ALA A 63 -20.46 -34.18 -42.08
C ALA A 63 -19.25 -34.27 -41.12
N PRO A 64 -19.44 -34.08 -39.81
CA PRO A 64 -18.37 -34.19 -38.84
C PRO A 64 -17.90 -35.64 -38.71
N ILE A 65 -16.57 -35.80 -38.65
CA ILE A 65 -15.86 -37.05 -38.44
C ILE A 65 -15.39 -37.10 -37.00
N TYR A 66 -15.61 -38.22 -36.33
CA TYR A 66 -15.21 -38.50 -34.96
C TYR A 66 -14.20 -39.64 -34.92
N LEU A 67 -13.31 -39.61 -33.92
CA LEU A 67 -12.43 -40.74 -33.62
C LEU A 67 -13.25 -41.86 -32.96
N SER A 68 -13.12 -43.10 -33.44
CA SER A 68 -13.78 -44.26 -32.84
C SER A 68 -12.94 -44.84 -31.69
N GLN A 69 -13.53 -45.72 -30.86
CA GLN A 69 -12.77 -46.48 -29.87
C GLN A 69 -11.63 -47.28 -30.50
N GLY A 70 -11.88 -47.92 -31.65
CA GLY A 70 -10.83 -48.62 -32.40
C GLY A 70 -9.71 -47.70 -32.89
N GLY A 71 -10.03 -46.43 -33.20
CA GLY A 71 -9.05 -45.38 -33.48
C GLY A 71 -8.19 -45.01 -32.27
N MET A 72 -8.79 -44.88 -31.08
CA MET A 72 -8.06 -44.69 -29.82
C MET A 72 -7.11 -45.86 -29.54
N ASP A 73 -7.62 -47.09 -29.60
CA ASP A 73 -6.83 -48.30 -29.36
C ASP A 73 -5.65 -48.39 -30.35
N ARG A 74 -5.88 -48.02 -31.61
CA ARG A 74 -4.83 -47.96 -32.64
C ARG A 74 -3.73 -46.94 -32.33
N LEU A 75 -4.06 -45.80 -31.72
CA LEU A 75 -3.07 -44.81 -31.30
C LEU A 75 -2.23 -45.29 -30.11
N VAL A 76 -2.84 -46.05 -29.20
CA VAL A 76 -2.16 -46.71 -28.07
C VAL A 76 -1.22 -47.80 -28.59
N GLU A 77 -1.69 -48.66 -29.50
CA GLU A 77 -0.86 -49.69 -30.15
C GLU A 77 0.37 -49.08 -30.86
N ASP A 78 0.20 -47.94 -31.54
CA ASP A 78 1.32 -47.22 -32.17
C ASP A 78 2.32 -46.71 -31.12
N ALA A 79 1.85 -46.16 -30.00
CA ALA A 79 2.71 -45.65 -28.93
C ALA A 79 3.54 -46.78 -28.29
N VAL A 80 2.88 -47.89 -27.92
CA VAL A 80 3.53 -49.08 -27.35
C VAL A 80 4.49 -49.72 -28.36
N GLY A 81 4.11 -49.76 -29.65
CA GLY A 81 4.99 -50.26 -30.71
C GLY A 81 6.29 -49.46 -30.82
N LYS A 82 6.24 -48.14 -30.70
CA LYS A 82 7.43 -47.27 -30.72
C LYS A 82 8.26 -47.38 -29.43
N MET A 83 7.61 -47.52 -28.28
CA MET A 83 8.31 -47.83 -27.03
C MET A 83 9.16 -49.10 -27.16
N GLN A 84 8.61 -50.17 -27.75
CA GLN A 84 9.36 -51.42 -27.97
C GLN A 84 10.50 -51.26 -28.97
N GLN A 85 10.37 -50.41 -29.99
CA GLN A 85 11.48 -50.11 -30.92
C GLN A 85 12.67 -49.46 -30.22
N HIS A 86 12.42 -48.61 -29.22
CA HIS A 86 13.45 -47.94 -28.42
C HIS A 86 13.74 -48.62 -27.07
N ALA A 87 13.29 -49.86 -26.86
CA ALA A 87 13.39 -50.52 -25.56
C ALA A 87 14.83 -50.69 -25.06
N ALA A 88 15.79 -50.95 -25.96
CA ALA A 88 17.21 -51.05 -25.58
C ALA A 88 17.74 -49.74 -24.99
N LEU A 89 17.32 -48.61 -25.55
CA LEU A 89 17.74 -47.26 -25.13
C LEU A 89 17.07 -46.88 -23.80
N LEU A 90 15.78 -47.16 -23.65
CA LEU A 90 15.03 -46.94 -22.42
C LEU A 90 15.53 -47.80 -21.24
N ARG A 91 16.10 -48.99 -21.52
CA ARG A 91 16.70 -49.85 -20.48
C ARG A 91 17.96 -49.25 -19.85
N THR A 92 18.75 -48.54 -20.64
CA THR A 92 20.09 -48.07 -20.27
C THR A 92 20.14 -46.65 -19.73
N SER A 93 19.11 -45.85 -20.01
CA SER A 93 19.10 -44.42 -19.71
C SER A 93 18.15 -44.11 -18.55
N ALA A 94 18.64 -43.33 -17.58
CA ALA A 94 17.84 -42.84 -16.46
C ALA A 94 17.00 -41.59 -16.81
N ARG A 95 17.05 -41.14 -18.08
CA ARG A 95 16.38 -39.91 -18.55
C ARG A 95 15.13 -40.23 -19.37
N SER A 96 14.26 -39.24 -19.52
CA SER A 96 13.08 -39.34 -20.39
C SER A 96 13.47 -39.12 -21.86
N HIS A 97 12.72 -39.67 -22.81
CA HIS A 97 13.10 -39.63 -24.23
C HIS A 97 11.95 -39.29 -25.17
N VAL A 98 12.28 -38.65 -26.28
CA VAL A 98 11.39 -38.49 -27.44
C VAL A 98 11.37 -39.81 -28.21
N LEU A 99 10.22 -40.48 -28.28
CA LEU A 99 10.06 -41.71 -29.07
C LEU A 99 9.64 -41.44 -30.50
N HIS A 100 9.07 -40.27 -30.76
CA HIS A 100 8.62 -39.87 -32.08
C HIS A 100 8.40 -38.36 -32.15
N ALA A 101 8.77 -37.74 -33.26
CA ALA A 101 8.40 -36.36 -33.58
C ALA A 101 7.93 -36.27 -35.04
N ASP A 102 6.78 -35.66 -35.25
CA ASP A 102 6.12 -35.50 -36.56
C ASP A 102 5.46 -34.12 -36.61
N GLU A 103 6.18 -33.15 -37.18
CA GLU A 103 5.84 -31.72 -37.18
C GLU A 103 5.53 -31.24 -35.76
N ASN A 104 4.24 -31.02 -35.46
CA ASN A 104 3.78 -30.54 -34.16
C ASN A 104 3.42 -31.67 -33.19
N ASN A 105 3.44 -32.93 -33.59
CA ASN A 105 3.03 -34.06 -32.72
C ASN A 105 4.25 -34.80 -32.20
N VAL A 106 4.31 -35.02 -30.89
CA VAL A 106 5.45 -35.69 -30.24
C VAL A 106 4.95 -36.83 -29.38
N LEU A 107 5.64 -37.97 -29.38
CA LEU A 107 5.44 -39.06 -28.42
C LEU A 107 6.60 -39.04 -27.43
N LEU A 108 6.30 -38.86 -26.16
CA LEU A 108 7.27 -38.83 -25.07
C LEU A 108 7.19 -40.12 -24.24
N ALA A 109 8.36 -40.56 -23.77
CA ALA A 109 8.52 -41.62 -22.80
C ALA A 109 9.13 -41.05 -21.52
N TYR A 110 8.34 -41.07 -20.45
CA TYR A 110 8.73 -40.68 -19.11
C TYR A 110 9.19 -41.88 -18.30
N ILE A 111 10.30 -41.73 -17.57
CA ILE A 111 10.76 -42.71 -16.58
C ILE A 111 10.14 -42.43 -15.20
N GLU A 112 9.95 -41.15 -14.89
CA GLU A 112 9.36 -40.65 -13.64
C GLU A 112 8.14 -39.75 -13.96
N PRO A 113 7.15 -39.64 -13.05
CA PRO A 113 5.96 -38.84 -13.30
C PRO A 113 6.33 -37.35 -13.35
N PRO A 114 5.99 -36.61 -14.42
CA PRO A 114 6.38 -35.21 -14.56
C PRO A 114 5.57 -34.29 -13.63
N GLU A 115 6.21 -33.23 -13.15
CA GLU A 115 5.59 -32.21 -12.28
C GLU A 115 4.66 -31.25 -13.04
N SER A 116 4.87 -31.08 -14.35
CA SER A 116 4.06 -30.20 -15.22
C SER A 116 3.65 -30.87 -16.52
N SER A 117 2.63 -30.29 -17.16
CA SER A 117 2.24 -30.66 -18.52
C SER A 117 3.12 -30.01 -19.60
N PHE A 118 3.92 -28.99 -19.26
CA PHE A 118 4.84 -28.34 -20.20
C PHE A 118 6.25 -28.84 -19.98
N VAL A 119 6.86 -29.40 -21.02
CA VAL A 119 8.24 -29.90 -20.96
C VAL A 119 9.10 -29.20 -21.99
N TYR A 120 10.25 -28.74 -21.54
CA TYR A 120 11.27 -28.17 -22.42
C TYR A 120 12.26 -29.26 -22.85
N ILE A 121 12.46 -29.38 -24.15
CA ILE A 121 13.41 -30.33 -24.75
C ILE A 121 14.50 -29.51 -25.42
N GLY A 122 15.63 -29.36 -24.73
CA GLY A 122 16.79 -28.60 -25.22
C GLY A 122 17.48 -29.26 -26.41
N GLU A 123 18.16 -28.47 -27.23
CA GLU A 123 19.02 -28.97 -28.30
C GLU A 123 20.16 -29.84 -27.71
N THR A 124 20.43 -30.98 -28.36
CA THR A 124 21.63 -31.76 -28.04
C THR A 124 22.86 -30.91 -28.38
N PRO A 125 23.84 -30.74 -27.47
CA PRO A 125 25.02 -29.95 -27.75
C PRO A 125 25.76 -30.56 -28.94
N GLU A 126 25.89 -29.79 -30.03
CA GLU A 126 26.82 -30.15 -31.09
C GLU A 126 28.23 -30.20 -30.50
N THR A 127 28.94 -31.29 -30.78
CA THR A 127 30.37 -31.44 -30.53
C THR A 127 31.14 -30.25 -31.10
N GLU A 128 31.82 -29.54 -30.20
CA GLU A 128 32.92 -28.58 -30.42
C GLU A 128 32.69 -27.40 -31.38
N GLY A 129 32.63 -26.19 -30.81
CA GLY A 129 33.10 -24.98 -31.48
C GLY A 129 32.03 -24.01 -31.99
N GLY A 130 31.17 -23.50 -31.12
CA GLY A 130 30.32 -22.35 -31.43
C GLY A 130 30.20 -21.40 -30.23
N ASN A 131 30.58 -20.13 -30.41
CA ASN A 131 30.37 -19.08 -29.40
C ASN A 131 28.86 -18.96 -29.10
N SER A 132 28.46 -19.41 -27.92
CA SER A 132 27.07 -19.38 -27.45
C SER A 132 26.62 -17.95 -27.18
N SER A 133 25.50 -17.54 -27.77
CA SER A 133 24.84 -16.24 -27.58
C SER A 133 23.90 -16.20 -26.37
N GLY A 134 24.02 -17.16 -25.44
CA GLY A 134 23.27 -17.16 -24.17
C GLY A 134 21.79 -17.54 -24.24
N ASN A 135 21.25 -17.85 -25.43
CA ASN A 135 19.87 -18.34 -25.57
C ASN A 135 19.86 -19.87 -25.77
N PRO A 136 19.26 -20.66 -24.86
CA PRO A 136 19.13 -22.10 -25.06
C PRO A 136 18.16 -22.41 -26.22
N GLY A 137 18.68 -23.07 -27.26
CA GLY A 137 17.85 -23.65 -28.34
C GLY A 137 17.12 -24.90 -27.86
N GLY A 138 15.92 -25.16 -28.38
CA GLY A 138 15.07 -26.30 -27.99
C GLY A 138 13.59 -26.12 -28.31
N ALA A 139 12.75 -27.07 -27.91
CA ALA A 139 11.30 -27.04 -28.14
C ALA A 139 10.51 -27.12 -26.83
N TRP A 140 9.44 -26.33 -26.74
CA TRP A 140 8.42 -26.49 -25.71
C TRP A 140 7.33 -27.44 -26.19
N VAL A 141 7.09 -28.52 -25.45
CA VAL A 141 6.07 -29.53 -25.73
C VAL A 141 5.03 -29.53 -24.62
N LEU A 142 3.75 -29.42 -25.00
CA LEU A 142 2.63 -29.60 -24.10
C LEU A 142 2.19 -31.07 -24.13
N ALA A 143 2.44 -31.79 -23.04
CA ALA A 143 2.07 -33.18 -22.83
C ALA A 143 1.24 -33.32 -21.54
N PRO A 144 -0.11 -33.41 -21.64
CA PRO A 144 -0.98 -33.39 -20.47
C PRO A 144 -0.69 -34.55 -19.50
N THR A 145 -0.40 -34.25 -18.24
CA THR A 145 -0.05 -35.25 -17.23
C THR A 145 -1.17 -36.26 -16.98
N SER A 146 -2.43 -35.80 -17.05
CA SER A 146 -3.63 -36.65 -16.96
C SER A 146 -3.78 -37.68 -18.08
N SER A 147 -3.04 -37.51 -19.19
CA SER A 147 -3.10 -38.41 -20.35
C SER A 147 -1.94 -39.41 -20.41
N ILE A 148 -1.06 -39.43 -19.40
CA ILE A 148 0.06 -40.36 -19.31
C ILE A 148 -0.47 -41.76 -18.99
N GLN A 149 -0.10 -42.73 -19.83
CA GLN A 149 -0.40 -44.15 -19.62
C GLN A 149 0.90 -44.90 -19.32
N TRP A 150 0.93 -45.65 -18.22
CA TRP A 150 2.12 -46.36 -17.78
C TRP A 150 2.12 -47.80 -18.30
N PHE A 151 3.26 -48.25 -18.82
CA PHE A 151 3.44 -49.59 -19.37
C PHE A 151 4.69 -50.27 -18.80
N SER A 152 4.63 -51.60 -18.68
CA SER A 152 5.80 -52.44 -18.44
C SER A 152 6.64 -52.52 -19.71
N LEU A 153 7.95 -52.21 -19.61
CA LEU A 153 8.85 -52.25 -20.77
C LEU A 153 9.06 -53.68 -21.32
N ASP A 154 8.99 -54.69 -20.43
CA ASP A 154 9.20 -56.10 -20.79
C ASP A 154 7.96 -56.74 -21.41
N GLU A 155 6.78 -56.49 -20.83
CA GLU A 155 5.53 -57.15 -21.22
C GLU A 155 4.64 -56.30 -22.14
N ALA A 156 4.91 -54.99 -22.25
CA ALA A 156 4.07 -54.02 -22.95
C ALA A 156 2.60 -54.01 -22.49
N THR A 157 2.38 -54.31 -21.21
CA THR A 157 1.09 -54.31 -20.52
C THR A 157 0.91 -53.02 -19.70
N PRO A 158 -0.32 -52.49 -19.59
CA PRO A 158 -0.62 -51.35 -18.73
C PRO A 158 -0.32 -51.66 -17.26
N ILE A 159 0.29 -50.71 -16.55
CA ILE A 159 0.63 -50.78 -15.12
C ILE A 159 0.29 -49.46 -14.42
N ASP A 160 0.32 -49.46 -13.09
CA ASP A 160 0.10 -48.25 -12.30
C ASP A 160 1.33 -47.31 -12.30
N PRO A 161 1.10 -45.98 -12.17
CA PRO A 161 2.17 -45.00 -12.07
C PRO A 161 3.14 -45.34 -10.92
N PRO A 162 4.44 -45.00 -11.05
CA PRO A 162 5.37 -45.07 -9.93
C PRO A 162 4.95 -44.10 -8.82
N ALA A 163 5.18 -44.48 -7.56
CA ALA A 163 4.92 -43.59 -6.43
C ALA A 163 5.87 -42.37 -6.49
N PRO A 164 5.39 -41.15 -6.21
CA PRO A 164 6.25 -39.99 -6.06
C PRO A 164 7.26 -40.24 -4.93
N ARG A 165 8.51 -39.78 -5.08
CA ARG A 165 9.58 -39.99 -4.09
C ARG A 165 9.18 -39.47 -2.70
N GLU A 166 8.69 -40.33 -1.83
CA GLU A 166 8.86 -40.14 -0.38
C GLU A 166 10.31 -40.48 -0.05
N ALA A 167 11.05 -39.49 0.46
CA ALA A 167 12.37 -39.73 0.99
C ALA A 167 12.30 -40.85 2.05
N SER A 168 13.21 -41.84 1.92
CA SER A 168 13.62 -42.80 2.96
C SER A 168 12.67 -43.96 3.31
N THR A 169 12.46 -44.91 2.40
CA THR A 169 12.27 -46.32 2.82
C THR A 169 13.14 -47.29 2.01
N LEU A 170 13.82 -48.19 2.73
CA LEU A 170 14.68 -49.27 2.20
C LEU A 170 13.94 -50.26 1.28
N ALA A 171 12.59 -50.24 1.28
CA ALA A 171 11.76 -51.05 0.38
C ALA A 171 11.84 -50.61 -1.10
N ALA A 172 12.32 -49.39 -1.39
CA ALA A 172 12.46 -48.87 -2.76
C ALA A 172 13.63 -49.48 -3.56
N PHE A 173 14.43 -50.38 -2.95
CA PHE A 173 15.61 -50.98 -3.57
C PHE A 173 15.38 -52.37 -4.18
N GLU A 174 14.20 -52.96 -4.05
CA GLU A 174 13.86 -54.20 -4.76
C GLU A 174 13.61 -53.91 -6.24
N SER A 175 14.16 -54.77 -7.11
CA SER A 175 14.19 -54.66 -8.58
C SER A 175 12.80 -54.38 -9.17
N THR A 176 12.47 -53.11 -9.28
CA THR A 176 11.18 -52.68 -9.81
C THR A 176 11.21 -52.90 -11.32
N PRO A 177 10.18 -53.53 -11.92
CA PRO A 177 10.12 -53.68 -13.38
C PRO A 177 10.22 -52.30 -14.03
N GLN A 178 11.00 -52.17 -15.10
CA GLN A 178 11.20 -50.88 -15.76
C GLN A 178 9.86 -50.39 -16.33
N ARG A 179 9.36 -49.30 -15.74
CA ARG A 179 8.07 -48.68 -16.08
C ARG A 179 8.33 -47.51 -17.00
N VAL A 180 7.48 -47.35 -18.02
CA VAL A 180 7.57 -46.21 -18.95
C VAL A 180 6.19 -45.58 -19.10
N GLY A 181 6.10 -44.29 -18.77
CA GLY A 181 4.93 -43.46 -18.99
C GLY A 181 4.91 -42.93 -20.41
N LEU A 182 3.91 -43.29 -21.21
CA LEU A 182 3.75 -42.84 -22.59
C LEU A 182 2.71 -41.73 -22.68
N VAL A 183 3.04 -40.65 -23.38
CA VAL A 183 2.09 -39.58 -23.68
C VAL A 183 2.38 -38.91 -25.01
N ARG A 184 1.31 -38.52 -25.69
CA ARG A 184 1.37 -37.77 -26.95
C ARG A 184 1.13 -36.29 -26.68
N GLY A 185 2.18 -35.50 -26.81
CA GLY A 185 2.16 -34.05 -26.67
C GLY A 185 2.16 -33.31 -28.01
N VAL A 186 2.09 -32.00 -27.92
CA VAL A 186 2.10 -31.08 -29.07
C VAL A 186 3.21 -30.05 -28.88
N VAL A 187 4.01 -29.79 -29.92
CA VAL A 187 5.00 -28.71 -29.93
C VAL A 187 4.26 -27.38 -29.92
N VAL A 188 4.48 -26.59 -28.88
CA VAL A 188 3.87 -25.26 -28.69
C VAL A 188 4.78 -24.17 -29.27
N GLU A 189 6.09 -24.30 -29.08
CA GLU A 189 7.08 -23.35 -29.59
C GLU A 189 8.38 -24.08 -29.91
N GLN A 190 8.96 -23.78 -31.08
CA GLN A 190 10.29 -24.22 -31.48
C GLN A 190 11.25 -23.03 -31.39
N ARG A 191 12.35 -23.18 -30.66
CA ARG A 191 13.44 -22.20 -30.55
C ARG A 191 14.70 -22.77 -31.20
N GLY A 192 15.25 -22.04 -32.17
CA GLY A 192 16.40 -22.52 -32.95
C GLY A 192 15.97 -23.19 -34.26
N HIS A 193 16.92 -23.84 -34.92
CA HIS A 193 16.75 -24.37 -36.28
C HIS A 193 16.61 -25.90 -36.33
N HIS A 194 16.87 -26.60 -35.22
CA HIS A 194 16.83 -28.06 -35.17
C HIS A 194 15.45 -28.56 -34.77
N ALA A 195 14.92 -29.54 -35.50
CA ALA A 195 13.70 -30.25 -35.11
C ALA A 195 14.01 -31.31 -34.04
N LEU A 196 12.99 -31.71 -33.28
CA LEU A 196 13.09 -32.80 -32.31
C LEU A 196 13.46 -34.12 -32.99
N LEU A 197 14.40 -34.86 -32.40
CA LEU A 197 14.90 -36.11 -32.96
C LEU A 197 14.34 -37.33 -32.20
N GLU A 198 14.07 -38.41 -32.93
CA GLU A 198 13.71 -39.69 -32.32
C GLU A 198 14.88 -40.27 -31.51
N GLY A 199 14.65 -40.67 -30.27
CA GLY A 199 15.66 -41.14 -29.33
C GLY A 199 16.37 -40.04 -28.52
N GLN A 200 16.02 -38.76 -28.70
CA GLN A 200 16.62 -37.64 -27.97
C GLN A 200 16.28 -37.70 -26.47
N PRO A 201 17.28 -37.67 -25.56
CA PRO A 201 17.06 -37.60 -24.12
C PRO A 201 16.70 -36.17 -23.67
N PHE A 202 15.88 -36.05 -22.63
CA PHE A 202 15.59 -34.79 -21.96
C PHE A 202 15.41 -35.01 -20.44
N ASP A 203 15.55 -33.92 -19.69
CA ASP A 203 15.50 -33.91 -18.23
C ASP A 203 14.54 -32.82 -17.72
N ALA A 204 13.85 -33.09 -16.62
CA ALA A 204 12.93 -32.13 -16.01
C ALA A 204 13.68 -30.92 -15.43
N LEU A 205 14.92 -31.11 -14.97
CA LEU A 205 15.75 -30.02 -14.42
C LEU A 205 16.09 -28.94 -15.47
N SER A 206 16.18 -29.32 -16.75
CA SER A 206 16.48 -28.39 -17.85
C SER A 206 15.33 -27.40 -18.13
N GLN A 207 14.17 -27.60 -17.52
CA GLN A 207 13.00 -26.73 -17.64
C GLN A 207 13.11 -25.43 -16.84
N HIS A 208 13.84 -25.43 -15.72
CA HIS A 208 13.96 -24.26 -14.84
C HIS A 208 14.81 -23.14 -15.44
N ASP A 209 15.76 -23.48 -16.30
CA ASP A 209 16.67 -22.53 -16.94
C ASP A 209 16.10 -21.94 -18.25
N ALA A 210 15.01 -22.50 -18.78
CA ALA A 210 14.41 -22.08 -20.05
C ALA A 210 13.28 -21.07 -19.83
N PRO A 211 13.23 -19.94 -20.58
CA PRO A 211 12.12 -19.01 -20.47
C PRO A 211 10.81 -19.68 -20.93
N PRO A 212 9.65 -19.37 -20.32
CA PRO A 212 8.37 -19.97 -20.70
C PRO A 212 8.01 -19.71 -22.17
N PRO A 213 7.09 -20.50 -22.76
CA PRO A 213 6.66 -20.28 -24.14
C PRO A 213 6.09 -18.86 -24.34
N ALA A 214 6.56 -18.14 -25.35
CA ALA A 214 6.17 -16.77 -25.66
C ALA A 214 4.65 -16.63 -25.91
N GLY A 215 4.02 -17.69 -26.44
CA GLY A 215 2.57 -17.75 -26.64
C GLY A 215 1.74 -17.74 -25.35
N LEU A 216 2.35 -17.91 -24.18
CA LEU A 216 1.69 -17.79 -22.88
C LEU A 216 1.71 -16.36 -22.34
N SER A 217 2.62 -15.50 -22.81
CA SER A 217 2.84 -14.14 -22.30
C SER A 217 2.61 -13.10 -23.40
N VAL A 218 1.41 -13.14 -24.01
CA VAL A 218 1.04 -12.25 -25.13
C VAL A 218 0.47 -10.91 -24.64
N GLY A 219 -0.24 -10.92 -23.51
CA GLY A 219 -0.85 -9.73 -22.92
C GLY A 219 0.03 -9.03 -21.89
N GLU A 220 -0.47 -7.88 -21.43
CA GLU A 220 0.19 -7.06 -20.40
C GLU A 220 -0.05 -7.55 -18.97
N ILE A 221 -1.12 -8.32 -18.74
CA ILE A 221 -1.57 -8.71 -17.41
C ILE A 221 -1.51 -10.22 -17.27
N GLU A 222 -0.69 -10.67 -16.33
CA GLU A 222 -0.62 -12.07 -15.93
C GLU A 222 -1.79 -12.41 -14.98
N ILE A 223 -2.59 -13.41 -15.34
CA ILE A 223 -3.81 -13.77 -14.59
C ILE A 223 -3.63 -14.98 -13.66
N GLY A 224 -2.54 -15.72 -13.82
CA GLY A 224 -2.30 -16.95 -13.07
C GLY A 224 -0.97 -17.60 -13.41
N SER A 225 -0.56 -18.55 -12.57
CA SER A 225 0.65 -19.35 -12.76
C SER A 225 0.33 -20.71 -13.38
N VAL A 226 1.20 -21.16 -14.28
CA VAL A 226 1.09 -22.48 -14.90
C VAL A 226 1.95 -23.46 -14.08
N PRO A 227 1.39 -24.58 -13.59
CA PRO A 227 2.14 -25.54 -12.79
C PRO A 227 3.46 -25.98 -13.45
N GLY A 228 4.56 -25.85 -12.70
CA GLY A 228 5.94 -26.20 -13.08
C GLY A 228 6.61 -25.30 -14.13
N LEU A 229 6.01 -24.17 -14.50
CA LEU A 229 6.71 -23.09 -15.22
C LEU A 229 7.12 -21.98 -14.25
N THR A 230 8.23 -21.30 -14.55
CA THR A 230 8.76 -20.17 -13.76
C THR A 230 8.04 -18.84 -14.03
N GLY A 231 7.12 -18.79 -15.00
CA GLY A 231 6.29 -17.63 -15.32
C GLY A 231 4.82 -18.00 -15.51
N GLY A 232 3.94 -17.01 -15.54
CA GLY A 232 2.50 -17.22 -15.66
C GLY A 232 1.93 -16.99 -17.05
N PHE A 233 0.60 -17.01 -17.10
CA PHE A 233 -0.18 -16.82 -18.32
C PHE A 233 -0.73 -15.39 -18.39
N ALA A 234 -0.30 -14.64 -19.40
CA ALA A 234 -0.81 -13.33 -19.76
C ALA A 234 -1.55 -13.40 -21.12
N PRO A 235 -2.89 -13.46 -21.12
CA PRO A 235 -3.68 -13.64 -22.33
C PRO A 235 -3.67 -12.39 -23.22
N SER A 236 -3.81 -12.59 -24.54
CA SER A 236 -4.10 -11.49 -25.45
C SER A 236 -5.42 -10.77 -25.08
N PRO A 237 -5.59 -9.49 -25.44
CA PRO A 237 -6.88 -8.80 -25.33
C PRO A 237 -8.00 -9.59 -26.01
N GLY A 238 -9.22 -9.45 -25.50
CA GLY A 238 -10.38 -10.22 -25.97
C GLY A 238 -10.44 -11.65 -25.42
N LEU A 239 -9.99 -11.88 -24.19
CA LEU A 239 -10.08 -13.16 -23.50
C LEU A 239 -11.55 -13.53 -23.23
N LEU A 240 -11.97 -14.73 -23.60
CA LEU A 240 -13.31 -15.23 -23.31
C LEU A 240 -13.29 -16.17 -22.10
N GLY A 241 -14.00 -15.83 -21.04
CA GLY A 241 -14.21 -16.72 -19.89
C GLY A 241 -15.58 -17.38 -19.95
N HIS A 242 -15.66 -18.68 -19.77
CA HIS A 242 -16.89 -19.41 -19.45
C HIS A 242 -16.78 -19.99 -18.04
N LEU A 243 -17.11 -19.16 -17.05
CA LEU A 243 -16.90 -19.45 -15.63
C LEU A 243 -18.22 -19.42 -14.87
N ARG A 244 -18.71 -20.61 -14.50
CA ARG A 244 -19.91 -20.82 -13.70
C ARG A 244 -19.63 -20.62 -12.21
N SER A 245 -18.42 -20.96 -11.77
CA SER A 245 -17.97 -20.73 -10.39
C SER A 245 -17.85 -19.24 -10.07
N ALA A 246 -18.54 -18.78 -9.03
CA ALA A 246 -18.43 -17.40 -8.56
C ALA A 246 -17.01 -17.08 -8.06
N SER A 247 -16.35 -18.04 -7.42
CA SER A 247 -14.99 -17.90 -6.91
C SER A 247 -13.99 -17.67 -8.06
N HIS A 248 -14.06 -18.47 -9.13
CA HIS A 248 -13.17 -18.31 -10.29
C HIS A 248 -13.41 -17.00 -11.03
N ARG A 249 -14.67 -16.57 -11.17
CA ARG A 249 -14.99 -15.25 -11.72
C ARG A 249 -14.36 -14.14 -10.89
N ASN A 250 -14.51 -14.18 -9.57
CA ASN A 250 -13.97 -13.15 -8.69
C ASN A 250 -12.43 -13.08 -8.76
N LEU A 251 -11.75 -14.23 -8.78
CA LEU A 251 -10.30 -14.31 -8.93
C LEU A 251 -9.86 -13.71 -10.28
N LEU A 252 -10.51 -14.10 -11.39
CA LEU A 252 -10.19 -13.57 -12.72
C LEU A 252 -10.46 -12.07 -12.83
N LEU A 253 -11.60 -11.59 -12.30
CA LEU A 253 -11.96 -10.17 -12.30
C LEU A 253 -10.95 -9.34 -11.48
N ASN A 254 -10.47 -9.87 -10.34
CA ASN A 254 -9.44 -9.21 -9.54
C ASN A 254 -8.11 -9.14 -10.31
N ALA A 255 -7.71 -10.21 -10.99
CA ALA A 255 -6.48 -10.22 -11.78
C ALA A 255 -6.52 -9.20 -12.93
N LEU A 256 -7.69 -9.04 -13.58
CA LEU A 256 -7.85 -8.17 -14.74
C LEU A 256 -8.25 -6.72 -14.41
N SER A 257 -8.44 -6.36 -13.15
CA SER A 257 -8.97 -5.04 -12.74
C SER A 257 -8.01 -3.88 -12.96
N ARG A 258 -6.71 -4.16 -13.07
CA ARG A 258 -5.62 -3.16 -13.04
C ARG A 258 -5.78 -2.07 -14.11
N GLY A 259 -6.21 -0.87 -13.74
CA GLY A 259 -6.40 0.21 -14.70
C GLY A 259 -7.55 0.01 -15.70
N ALA A 260 -8.48 -0.90 -15.40
CA ALA A 260 -9.66 -1.18 -16.24
C ALA A 260 -10.98 -0.83 -15.54
N LEU A 261 -12.03 -0.68 -16.34
CA LEU A 261 -13.42 -0.71 -15.88
C LEU A 261 -13.86 -2.15 -15.68
N VAL A 262 -14.24 -2.50 -14.45
CA VAL A 262 -14.72 -3.85 -14.11
C VAL A 262 -16.23 -3.81 -13.97
N LEU A 263 -16.94 -4.17 -15.03
CA LEU A 263 -18.41 -4.20 -15.07
C LEU A 263 -18.89 -5.52 -14.46
N SER A 264 -19.34 -5.51 -13.19
CA SER A 264 -19.79 -6.71 -12.48
C SER A 264 -20.89 -6.42 -11.47
N ASP A 265 -21.66 -7.43 -11.06
CA ASP A 265 -22.72 -7.31 -10.05
C ASP A 265 -22.24 -7.64 -8.62
N ARG A 266 -20.92 -7.53 -8.36
CA ARG A 266 -20.32 -7.86 -7.06
C ARG A 266 -20.78 -6.89 -5.96
N GLN A 267 -21.25 -7.43 -4.84
CA GLN A 267 -21.53 -6.64 -3.64
C GLN A 267 -20.22 -6.11 -3.04
N GLY A 268 -20.15 -4.80 -2.78
CA GLY A 268 -18.95 -4.13 -2.25
C GLY A 268 -18.05 -3.44 -3.29
N ALA A 269 -18.45 -3.40 -4.57
CA ALA A 269 -17.81 -2.54 -5.56
C ALA A 269 -18.00 -1.04 -5.20
N SER A 270 -16.92 -0.25 -5.23
CA SER A 270 -16.97 1.21 -5.08
C SER A 270 -18.01 1.82 -6.04
N ASN A 271 -18.95 2.60 -5.52
CA ASN A 271 -20.01 3.28 -6.29
C ASN A 271 -19.46 4.49 -7.06
N ALA A 272 -18.63 4.26 -8.09
CA ALA A 272 -18.47 5.26 -9.13
C ALA A 272 -19.83 5.41 -9.83
N GLY A 273 -20.42 6.61 -9.78
CA GLY A 273 -21.70 6.87 -10.43
C GLY A 273 -21.69 6.54 -11.92
N VAL A 274 -22.86 6.25 -12.48
CA VAL A 274 -23.06 6.03 -13.92
C VAL A 274 -23.09 7.40 -14.63
N PRO A 275 -22.23 7.65 -15.64
CA PRO A 275 -22.23 8.89 -16.38
C PRO A 275 -23.57 9.14 -17.07
N PHE A 276 -24.04 10.39 -17.04
CA PHE A 276 -25.28 10.76 -17.72
C PHE A 276 -25.26 10.42 -19.21
N SER A 277 -24.09 10.44 -19.87
CA SER A 277 -23.90 10.04 -21.28
C SER A 277 -24.45 8.64 -21.60
N VAL A 278 -24.47 7.71 -20.64
CA VAL A 278 -25.09 6.37 -20.78
C VAL A 278 -26.58 6.46 -21.15
N LEU A 279 -27.29 7.50 -20.69
CA LEU A 279 -28.71 7.72 -20.99
C LEU A 279 -28.96 7.90 -22.49
N SER A 280 -28.01 8.48 -23.23
CA SER A 280 -28.14 8.68 -24.67
C SER A 280 -28.16 7.34 -25.43
N HIS A 281 -27.32 6.39 -25.00
CA HIS A 281 -27.28 5.02 -25.50
C HIS A 281 -28.54 4.25 -25.09
N TRP A 282 -28.97 4.39 -23.84
CA TRP A 282 -30.20 3.76 -23.35
C TRP A 282 -31.44 4.20 -24.12
N LEU A 283 -31.61 5.51 -24.36
CA LEU A 283 -32.71 6.04 -25.19
C LEU A 283 -32.66 5.51 -26.62
N THR A 284 -31.47 5.26 -27.15
CA THR A 284 -31.29 4.66 -28.48
C THR A 284 -31.73 3.21 -28.51
N PHE A 285 -31.38 2.41 -27.50
CA PHE A 285 -31.83 1.03 -27.37
C PHE A 285 -33.34 0.92 -27.11
N LYS A 286 -33.91 1.82 -26.32
CA LYS A 286 -35.33 1.84 -25.98
C LYS A 286 -36.22 2.35 -27.12
N HIS A 287 -35.76 3.35 -27.86
CA HIS A 287 -36.52 4.02 -28.92
C HIS A 287 -35.75 4.09 -30.25
N PRO A 288 -35.43 2.94 -30.89
CA PRO A 288 -34.55 2.89 -32.06
C PRO A 288 -35.10 3.62 -33.29
N ARG A 289 -36.42 3.79 -33.39
CA ARG A 289 -37.09 4.48 -34.51
C ARG A 289 -37.32 5.97 -34.27
N MET A 290 -36.93 6.51 -33.11
CA MET A 290 -37.17 7.91 -32.75
C MET A 290 -36.09 8.83 -33.33
N ALA A 291 -36.52 9.97 -33.88
CA ALA A 291 -35.61 10.97 -34.44
C ALA A 291 -34.59 11.50 -33.39
N THR A 292 -33.35 11.74 -33.82
CA THR A 292 -32.23 12.10 -32.94
C THR A 292 -32.48 13.36 -32.12
N HIS A 293 -33.06 14.41 -32.72
CA HIS A 293 -33.38 15.65 -32.00
C HIS A 293 -34.40 15.44 -30.86
N ARG A 294 -35.32 14.49 -31.01
CA ARG A 294 -36.32 14.17 -29.99
C ARG A 294 -35.71 13.35 -28.86
N ARG A 295 -34.78 12.42 -29.19
CA ARG A 295 -33.98 11.70 -28.18
C ARG A 295 -33.11 12.65 -27.36
N GLN A 296 -32.50 13.65 -28.00
CA GLN A 296 -31.70 14.67 -27.29
C GLN A 296 -32.54 15.46 -26.29
N ARG A 297 -33.75 15.90 -26.67
CA ARG A 297 -34.66 16.58 -25.72
C ARG A 297 -35.01 15.70 -24.52
N LEU A 298 -35.33 14.42 -24.75
CA LEU A 298 -35.62 13.47 -23.66
C LEU A 298 -34.40 13.23 -22.76
N TYR A 299 -33.19 13.25 -23.32
CA TYR A 299 -31.95 13.18 -22.57
C TYR A 299 -31.80 14.41 -21.67
N ASP A 300 -31.93 15.63 -22.22
CA ASP A 300 -31.78 16.88 -21.46
C ASP A 300 -32.87 17.01 -20.36
N ASP A 301 -34.07 16.49 -20.61
CA ASP A 301 -35.16 16.41 -19.63
C ASP A 301 -34.81 15.45 -18.48
N LEU A 302 -34.30 14.25 -18.79
CA LEU A 302 -33.91 13.25 -17.79
C LEU A 302 -32.73 13.72 -16.92
N VAL A 303 -31.72 14.36 -17.51
CA VAL A 303 -30.58 14.88 -16.76
C VAL A 303 -31.03 15.96 -15.77
N ARG A 304 -31.93 16.85 -16.20
CA ARG A 304 -32.52 17.88 -15.31
C ARG A 304 -33.34 17.27 -14.18
N GLU A 305 -34.12 16.21 -14.47
CA GLU A 305 -34.92 15.52 -13.46
C GLU A 305 -34.05 14.76 -12.45
N LEU A 306 -32.95 14.12 -12.88
CA LEU A 306 -31.98 13.44 -11.99
C LEU A 306 -31.14 14.40 -11.14
N GLN A 307 -30.96 15.64 -11.58
CA GLN A 307 -30.23 16.68 -10.84
C GLN A 307 -31.10 17.43 -9.82
N ALA A 308 -32.42 17.34 -9.92
CA ALA A 308 -33.34 18.03 -9.02
C ALA A 308 -33.55 17.20 -7.74
N SER A 309 -33.10 17.73 -6.59
CA SER A 309 -33.11 17.02 -5.29
C SER A 309 -34.50 16.73 -4.69
N ASP A 310 -35.58 17.33 -5.23
CA ASP A 310 -36.95 17.16 -4.75
C ASP A 310 -37.93 17.22 -5.93
N THR A 311 -38.33 16.05 -6.45
CA THR A 311 -39.50 15.95 -7.34
C THR A 311 -40.53 14.98 -6.75
N PRO A 312 -41.74 15.45 -6.38
CA PRO A 312 -42.73 14.60 -5.71
C PRO A 312 -43.39 13.55 -6.62
N ASP A 313 -43.29 13.70 -7.95
CA ASP A 313 -43.84 12.76 -8.93
C ASP A 313 -42.85 12.50 -10.06
N ALA A 314 -42.22 11.31 -10.05
CA ALA A 314 -41.32 10.87 -11.12
C ALA A 314 -42.05 10.75 -12.47
N SER A 315 -41.46 11.27 -13.54
CA SER A 315 -42.01 11.17 -14.89
C SER A 315 -42.14 9.69 -15.33
N PRO A 316 -43.05 9.35 -16.27
CA PRO A 316 -43.14 7.98 -16.80
C PRO A 316 -41.82 7.48 -17.40
N LEU A 317 -41.01 8.39 -17.94
CA LEU A 317 -39.69 8.07 -18.47
C LEU A 317 -38.69 7.78 -17.35
N MET A 318 -38.70 8.56 -16.27
CA MET A 318 -37.92 8.34 -15.06
C MET A 318 -38.26 7.00 -14.38
N ARG A 319 -39.54 6.67 -14.23
CA ARG A 319 -39.96 5.37 -13.69
C ARG A 319 -39.41 4.20 -14.51
N SER A 320 -39.40 4.34 -15.83
CA SER A 320 -38.83 3.31 -16.70
C SER A 320 -37.29 3.29 -16.70
N LEU A 321 -36.63 4.41 -16.39
CA LEU A 321 -35.19 4.43 -16.13
C LEU A 321 -34.87 3.67 -14.85
N LEU A 322 -35.61 3.93 -13.77
CA LEU A 322 -35.48 3.23 -12.48
C LEU A 322 -35.76 1.72 -12.62
N MET A 323 -36.66 1.31 -13.51
CA MET A 323 -36.86 -0.13 -13.82
C MET A 323 -35.64 -0.77 -14.50
N ASP A 324 -34.95 -0.02 -15.37
CA ASP A 324 -33.84 -0.57 -16.16
C ASP A 324 -32.49 -0.48 -15.41
N PHE A 325 -32.30 0.51 -14.52
CA PHE A 325 -31.05 0.78 -13.80
C PHE A 325 -31.12 0.66 -12.27
N GLY A 326 -32.30 0.61 -11.66
CA GLY A 326 -32.44 0.63 -10.20
C GLY A 326 -32.05 1.97 -9.58
N ASP A 327 -31.53 1.94 -8.34
CA ASP A 327 -31.12 3.10 -7.55
C ASP A 327 -29.64 3.46 -7.73
N GLN A 328 -29.16 3.40 -8.97
CA GLN A 328 -27.75 3.68 -9.27
C GLN A 328 -27.45 5.19 -9.20
N PRO A 329 -26.35 5.61 -8.55
CA PRO A 329 -25.97 7.02 -8.52
C PRO A 329 -25.54 7.50 -9.91
N TRP A 330 -25.96 8.70 -10.32
CA TRP A 330 -25.62 9.30 -11.61
C TRP A 330 -24.58 10.42 -11.45
N THR A 331 -23.67 10.58 -12.42
CA THR A 331 -22.61 11.59 -12.37
C THR A 331 -22.39 12.29 -13.72
N MET A 332 -21.90 13.52 -13.67
CA MET A 332 -21.41 14.26 -14.84
C MET A 332 -19.95 13.91 -15.18
N GLU A 333 -19.21 13.32 -14.25
CA GLU A 333 -17.80 12.98 -14.45
C GLU A 333 -17.63 11.74 -15.34
N PRO A 334 -16.60 11.69 -16.20
CA PRO A 334 -16.27 10.47 -16.94
C PRO A 334 -15.79 9.37 -15.99
N TRP A 335 -15.95 8.12 -16.41
CA TRP A 335 -15.46 6.98 -15.63
C TRP A 335 -13.95 7.03 -15.45
N ARG A 336 -13.51 6.62 -14.25
CA ARG A 336 -12.12 6.32 -13.91
C ARG A 336 -11.96 4.80 -13.77
N PRO A 337 -10.75 4.25 -13.92
CA PRO A 337 -10.49 2.85 -13.66
C PRO A 337 -11.04 2.41 -12.29
N GLY A 338 -11.70 1.26 -12.24
CA GLY A 338 -12.37 0.77 -11.05
C GLY A 338 -13.59 -0.10 -11.35
N PRO A 339 -14.22 -0.65 -10.30
CA PRO A 339 -15.42 -1.46 -10.47
C PRO A 339 -16.66 -0.60 -10.73
N VAL A 340 -17.52 -1.06 -11.63
CA VAL A 340 -18.84 -0.49 -11.92
C VAL A 340 -19.89 -1.53 -11.54
N ASN A 341 -20.77 -1.15 -10.63
CA ASN A 341 -21.79 -2.04 -10.10
C ASN A 341 -22.94 -2.23 -11.11
N LEU A 342 -23.16 -3.47 -11.53
CA LEU A 342 -24.27 -3.86 -12.40
C LEU A 342 -25.46 -4.47 -11.64
N HIS A 343 -25.39 -4.51 -10.31
CA HIS A 343 -26.44 -5.11 -9.49
C HIS A 343 -27.77 -4.37 -9.68
N GLY A 344 -28.83 -5.14 -9.97
CA GLY A 344 -30.17 -4.59 -10.21
C GLY A 344 -30.38 -3.95 -11.59
N ILE A 345 -29.37 -3.94 -12.46
CA ILE A 345 -29.49 -3.39 -13.82
C ILE A 345 -29.99 -4.48 -14.78
N THR A 346 -30.94 -4.12 -15.65
CA THR A 346 -31.47 -5.00 -16.69
C THR A 346 -30.47 -5.22 -17.84
N GLU A 347 -30.69 -6.23 -18.68
CA GLU A 347 -29.84 -6.49 -19.86
C GLU A 347 -29.69 -5.24 -20.75
N ARG A 348 -30.81 -4.51 -20.98
CA ARG A 348 -30.78 -3.26 -21.77
C ARG A 348 -29.91 -2.18 -21.12
N GLY A 349 -29.99 -2.03 -19.80
CA GLY A 349 -29.16 -1.09 -19.05
C GLY A 349 -27.68 -1.43 -19.15
N VAL A 350 -27.32 -2.71 -18.95
CA VAL A 350 -25.94 -3.18 -19.07
C VAL A 350 -25.41 -3.02 -20.50
N LEU A 351 -26.22 -3.29 -21.52
CA LEU A 351 -25.84 -3.04 -22.92
C LEU A 351 -25.58 -1.56 -23.19
N SER A 352 -26.32 -0.66 -22.56
CA SER A 352 -26.13 0.79 -22.68
C SER A 352 -24.82 1.23 -22.05
N ILE A 353 -24.51 0.70 -20.86
CA ILE A 353 -23.24 0.90 -20.14
C ILE A 353 -22.06 0.39 -20.98
N LEU A 354 -22.15 -0.83 -21.49
CA LEU A 354 -21.09 -1.42 -22.29
C LEU A 354 -20.86 -0.66 -23.61
N HIS A 355 -21.94 -0.20 -24.26
CA HIS A 355 -21.83 0.60 -25.47
C HIS A 355 -21.13 1.94 -25.20
N HIS A 356 -21.47 2.61 -24.11
CA HIS A 356 -20.78 3.83 -23.67
C HIS A 356 -19.29 3.56 -23.36
N ALA A 357 -18.99 2.47 -22.64
CA ALA A 357 -17.61 2.09 -22.34
C ALA A 357 -16.77 1.90 -23.62
N MET A 358 -17.33 1.21 -24.62
CA MET A 358 -16.66 0.96 -25.90
C MET A 358 -16.48 2.23 -26.75
N GLU A 359 -17.45 3.14 -26.78
CA GLU A 359 -17.42 4.30 -27.69
C GLU A 359 -16.74 5.54 -27.10
N GLU A 360 -16.82 5.75 -25.78
CA GLU A 360 -16.46 7.02 -25.15
C GLU A 360 -15.37 6.93 -24.07
N SER A 361 -15.25 5.81 -23.35
CA SER A 361 -14.42 5.77 -22.13
C SER A 361 -12.90 5.74 -22.38
N ARG A 362 -12.44 5.26 -23.55
CA ARG A 362 -11.01 4.98 -23.85
C ARG A 362 -10.27 4.15 -22.79
N LEU A 363 -10.99 3.53 -21.85
CA LEU A 363 -10.42 2.72 -20.78
C LEU A 363 -10.55 1.24 -21.16
N PRO A 364 -9.54 0.42 -20.81
CA PRO A 364 -9.68 -1.02 -20.87
C PRO A 364 -10.88 -1.47 -20.03
N PHE A 365 -11.61 -2.48 -20.47
CA PHE A 365 -12.77 -2.97 -19.73
C PHE A 365 -12.85 -4.49 -19.66
N VAL A 366 -13.47 -4.96 -18.58
CA VAL A 366 -13.78 -6.37 -18.31
C VAL A 366 -15.26 -6.47 -17.99
N VAL A 367 -15.95 -7.43 -18.60
CA VAL A 367 -17.40 -7.60 -18.43
C VAL A 367 -17.70 -8.95 -17.80
N ASP A 368 -18.38 -8.95 -16.66
CA ASP A 368 -19.03 -10.14 -16.11
C ASP A 368 -20.50 -10.18 -16.56
N TRP A 369 -20.78 -10.98 -17.58
CA TRP A 369 -22.08 -11.04 -18.24
C TRP A 369 -23.02 -12.04 -17.56
N ALA A 370 -24.00 -11.52 -16.83
CA ALA A 370 -24.94 -12.31 -16.04
C ALA A 370 -26.17 -12.85 -16.81
N PHE A 371 -26.37 -12.41 -18.05
CA PHE A 371 -27.55 -12.73 -18.87
C PHE A 371 -27.30 -13.93 -19.81
N GLU A 372 -28.26 -14.22 -20.69
CA GLU A 372 -28.12 -15.24 -21.73
C GLU A 372 -26.96 -14.90 -22.68
N THR A 373 -26.34 -15.94 -23.25
CA THR A 373 -25.17 -15.75 -24.10
C THR A 373 -25.52 -14.90 -25.33
N PRO A 374 -24.79 -13.79 -25.58
CA PRO A 374 -25.06 -12.92 -26.70
C PRO A 374 -24.89 -13.62 -28.04
N SER A 375 -25.55 -13.10 -29.08
CA SER A 375 -25.37 -13.62 -30.45
C SER A 375 -23.90 -13.54 -30.89
N SER A 376 -23.46 -14.52 -31.69
CA SER A 376 -22.08 -14.59 -32.19
C SER A 376 -21.55 -13.28 -32.82
N PRO A 377 -22.29 -12.49 -33.63
CA PRO A 377 -21.77 -11.23 -34.15
C PRO A 377 -21.57 -10.17 -33.06
N ARG A 378 -22.41 -10.16 -32.02
CA ARG A 378 -22.31 -9.21 -30.91
C ARG A 378 -21.13 -9.54 -30.02
N LEU A 379 -21.02 -10.79 -29.57
CA LEU A 379 -19.90 -11.24 -28.75
C LEU A 379 -18.56 -11.05 -29.49
N SER A 380 -18.53 -11.36 -30.79
CA SER A 380 -17.34 -11.13 -31.61
C SER A 380 -16.98 -9.65 -31.75
N ARG A 381 -17.95 -8.72 -31.72
CA ARG A 381 -17.68 -7.28 -31.73
C ARG A 381 -17.04 -6.84 -30.42
N TRP A 382 -17.46 -7.39 -29.28
CA TRP A 382 -16.87 -7.08 -27.97
C TRP A 382 -15.44 -7.58 -27.88
N LEU A 383 -15.20 -8.85 -28.21
CA LEU A 383 -13.88 -9.48 -28.10
C LEU A 383 -12.83 -8.86 -29.05
N ARG A 384 -13.25 -8.31 -30.20
CA ARG A 384 -12.34 -7.63 -31.14
C ARG A 384 -12.05 -6.17 -30.79
N HIS A 385 -12.69 -5.63 -29.77
CA HIS A 385 -12.45 -4.26 -29.37
C HIS A 385 -11.07 -4.14 -28.71
N PRO A 386 -10.24 -3.13 -29.08
CA PRO A 386 -8.87 -3.02 -28.57
C PRO A 386 -8.81 -2.89 -27.04
N GLU A 387 -9.76 -2.18 -26.45
CA GLU A 387 -9.87 -2.00 -24.99
C GLU A 387 -10.58 -3.17 -24.28
N CYS A 388 -11.08 -4.18 -25.00
CA CYS A 388 -11.69 -5.34 -24.34
C CYS A 388 -10.59 -6.25 -23.79
N ARG A 389 -10.49 -6.35 -22.47
CA ARG A 389 -9.57 -7.32 -21.84
C ARG A 389 -10.20 -8.70 -21.76
N SER A 390 -11.41 -8.77 -21.23
CA SER A 390 -12.13 -10.04 -21.14
C SER A 390 -13.65 -9.88 -21.08
N VAL A 391 -14.35 -10.87 -21.62
CA VAL A 391 -15.79 -11.09 -21.44
C VAL A 391 -15.98 -12.42 -20.73
N ILE A 392 -16.70 -12.43 -19.61
CA ILE A 392 -16.97 -13.62 -18.81
C ILE A 392 -18.46 -13.97 -18.93
N LEU A 393 -18.75 -15.18 -19.38
CA LEU A 393 -20.09 -15.75 -19.51
C LEU A 393 -20.36 -16.72 -18.35
N ARG A 394 -21.55 -16.63 -17.75
CA ARG A 394 -21.92 -17.45 -16.58
C ARG A 394 -22.72 -18.72 -16.91
N ARG A 395 -23.42 -18.74 -18.05
CA ARG A 395 -24.49 -19.72 -18.31
C ARG A 395 -24.11 -20.68 -19.44
N ASP A 396 -24.54 -20.34 -20.65
CA ASP A 396 -24.41 -21.19 -21.83
C ASP A 396 -22.97 -21.18 -22.36
N PRO A 397 -22.52 -22.30 -22.95
CA PRO A 397 -21.23 -22.34 -23.59
C PRO A 397 -21.14 -21.28 -24.71
N PRO A 398 -19.92 -20.82 -25.03
CA PRO A 398 -19.74 -19.84 -26.09
C PRO A 398 -20.19 -20.39 -27.45
N PRO A 399 -20.81 -19.56 -28.31
CA PRO A 399 -21.25 -19.97 -29.64
C PRO A 399 -20.06 -20.37 -30.53
N GLU A 400 -20.30 -21.30 -31.47
CA GLU A 400 -19.30 -21.70 -32.46
C GLU A 400 -18.96 -20.56 -33.44
N GLY A 401 -17.74 -20.56 -33.99
CA GLY A 401 -17.32 -19.59 -35.00
C GLY A 401 -16.87 -18.22 -34.46
N LEU A 402 -16.53 -18.15 -33.17
CA LEU A 402 -15.90 -16.97 -32.57
C LEU A 402 -14.47 -16.75 -33.12
N PRO A 403 -13.97 -15.50 -33.13
CA PRO A 403 -12.58 -15.23 -33.51
C PRO A 403 -11.60 -16.03 -32.62
N SER A 404 -10.42 -16.35 -33.16
CA SER A 404 -9.34 -17.03 -32.44
C SER A 404 -8.95 -16.25 -31.17
N THR A 405 -9.61 -16.58 -30.08
CA THR A 405 -9.49 -15.96 -28.76
C THR A 405 -9.28 -17.08 -27.76
N SER A 406 -8.47 -16.82 -26.73
CA SER A 406 -8.28 -17.77 -25.64
C SER A 406 -9.60 -17.94 -24.88
N LEU A 407 -9.94 -19.19 -24.60
CA LEU A 407 -11.12 -19.56 -23.82
C LEU A 407 -10.68 -20.09 -22.45
N LEU A 408 -11.21 -19.53 -21.38
CA LEU A 408 -11.07 -20.03 -20.00
C LEU A 408 -12.33 -20.79 -19.59
N VAL A 409 -12.16 -21.96 -18.99
CA VAL A 409 -13.26 -22.79 -18.44
C VAL A 409 -12.95 -23.15 -17.00
N ASP A 410 -13.98 -23.35 -16.17
CA ASP A 410 -13.80 -23.81 -14.79
C ASP A 410 -12.98 -25.09 -14.72
N GLY A 411 -11.96 -25.10 -13.85
CA GLY A 411 -11.19 -26.28 -13.50
C GLY A 411 -11.90 -27.17 -12.47
N HIS A 412 -11.22 -28.24 -12.07
CA HIS A 412 -11.74 -29.24 -11.15
C HIS A 412 -11.49 -28.89 -9.67
N ASP A 413 -10.58 -27.96 -9.38
CA ASP A 413 -10.23 -27.51 -8.03
C ASP A 413 -10.36 -25.99 -7.87
N LEU A 414 -10.46 -25.52 -6.62
CA LEU A 414 -10.62 -24.10 -6.29
C LEU A 414 -9.44 -23.27 -6.80
N GLY A 415 -9.72 -22.24 -7.58
CA GLY A 415 -8.70 -21.35 -8.13
C GLY A 415 -7.98 -21.94 -9.35
N THR A 416 -8.36 -23.13 -9.81
CA THR A 416 -7.84 -23.71 -11.05
C THR A 416 -8.82 -23.51 -12.20
N VAL A 417 -8.31 -23.15 -13.37
CA VAL A 417 -9.08 -22.98 -14.61
C VAL A 417 -8.35 -23.63 -15.77
N ALA A 418 -9.11 -24.17 -16.73
CA ALA A 418 -8.55 -24.72 -17.95
C ALA A 418 -8.47 -23.63 -19.03
N VAL A 419 -7.28 -23.42 -19.59
CA VAL A 419 -7.02 -22.50 -20.71
C VAL A 419 -7.05 -23.28 -22.02
N HIS A 420 -7.86 -22.81 -22.97
CA HIS A 420 -7.92 -23.32 -24.34
C HIS A 420 -7.44 -22.23 -25.31
N LEU A 421 -6.20 -22.34 -25.80
CA LEU A 421 -5.65 -21.42 -26.82
C LEU A 421 -6.03 -21.85 -28.24
N SER A 422 -6.07 -23.17 -28.45
CA SER A 422 -6.47 -23.78 -29.71
C SER A 422 -7.10 -25.14 -29.42
N ARG A 423 -7.54 -25.83 -30.48
CA ARG A 423 -8.08 -27.19 -30.33
C ARG A 423 -7.08 -28.16 -29.70
N SER A 424 -5.79 -28.02 -30.01
CA SER A 424 -4.71 -28.92 -29.56
C SER A 424 -3.95 -28.41 -28.33
N ILE A 425 -4.05 -27.13 -27.98
CA ILE A 425 -3.34 -26.51 -26.86
C ILE A 425 -4.32 -26.22 -25.72
N ARG A 426 -4.32 -27.11 -24.72
CA ARG A 426 -5.13 -27.02 -23.50
C ARG A 426 -4.30 -27.33 -22.26
N PHE A 427 -4.36 -26.49 -21.24
CA PHE A 427 -3.61 -26.67 -20.00
C PHE A 427 -4.33 -26.06 -18.80
N ASP A 428 -3.97 -26.50 -17.60
CA ASP A 428 -4.52 -25.98 -16.35
C ASP A 428 -3.70 -24.79 -15.86
N LEU A 429 -4.40 -23.82 -15.29
CA LEU A 429 -3.87 -22.55 -14.79
C LEU A 429 -4.37 -22.33 -13.36
N THR A 430 -3.48 -21.95 -12.45
CA THR A 430 -3.85 -21.52 -11.10
C THR A 430 -3.99 -20.00 -11.10
N LEU A 431 -5.21 -19.50 -10.91
CA LEU A 431 -5.50 -18.08 -10.86
C LEU A 431 -4.81 -17.43 -9.66
N HIS A 432 -4.27 -16.23 -9.87
CA HIS A 432 -3.73 -15.46 -8.76
C HIS A 432 -4.86 -15.04 -7.80
N LEU A 433 -4.62 -15.25 -6.50
CA LEU A 433 -5.33 -14.50 -5.47
C LEU A 433 -4.91 -13.06 -5.70
N GLY A 434 -5.83 -12.25 -6.23
CA GLY A 434 -5.53 -10.85 -6.55
C GLY A 434 -4.88 -10.20 -5.34
N GLU A 435 -3.57 -9.98 -5.42
CA GLU A 435 -2.92 -9.00 -4.56
C GLU A 435 -3.64 -7.70 -4.91
N THR A 436 -4.39 -7.17 -3.96
CA THR A 436 -4.99 -5.84 -4.05
C THR A 436 -3.84 -4.89 -4.34
N GLU A 437 -3.63 -4.56 -5.61
CA GLU A 437 -2.49 -3.74 -5.94
C GLU A 437 -2.75 -2.30 -5.48
N PRO A 438 -1.65 -1.58 -5.23
CA PRO A 438 -1.62 -0.19 -4.85
C PRO A 438 -2.54 0.74 -5.66
N PRO A 439 -3.02 1.85 -5.08
CA PRO A 439 -3.30 3.04 -5.88
C PRO A 439 -2.04 3.48 -6.65
N PRO A 440 -2.22 4.20 -7.78
CA PRO A 440 -1.14 4.53 -8.71
C PRO A 440 0.04 5.19 -8.00
N SER A 441 1.23 4.82 -8.44
CA SER A 441 2.53 5.40 -8.11
C SER A 441 2.48 6.89 -7.80
N GLN A 442 2.31 7.23 -6.52
CA GLN A 442 3.12 8.30 -5.95
C GLN A 442 4.55 7.80 -5.94
N GLN A 443 5.46 8.74 -6.18
CA GLN A 443 6.86 8.51 -6.50
C GLN A 443 7.49 7.45 -5.60
N HIS A 444 8.46 6.72 -6.15
CA HIS A 444 9.34 5.86 -5.38
C HIS A 444 9.91 6.66 -4.21
N ASP A 445 9.26 6.60 -3.05
CA ASP A 445 9.84 7.07 -1.82
C ASP A 445 10.90 6.04 -1.47
N VAL A 446 12.11 6.32 -1.97
CA VAL A 446 13.36 5.68 -1.54
C VAL A 446 13.52 5.80 -0.02
N PHE A 447 12.73 6.69 0.60
CA PHE A 447 12.80 7.02 2.00
C PHE A 447 11.49 6.73 2.76
N ILE A 448 11.60 6.38 4.04
CA ILE A 448 10.53 6.15 5.01
C ILE A 448 10.71 7.09 6.22
N PRO A 449 9.63 7.45 6.92
CA PRO A 449 9.73 8.31 8.09
C PRO A 449 10.50 7.62 9.21
N ALA A 450 11.50 8.31 9.78
CA ALA A 450 12.24 7.81 10.94
C ALA A 450 11.45 7.99 12.26
N THR A 451 10.55 8.97 12.30
CA THR A 451 9.77 9.34 13.48
C THR A 451 8.32 9.67 13.11
N ALA A 452 7.42 9.57 14.10
CA ALA A 452 6.03 9.97 13.93
C ALA A 452 5.87 11.45 13.58
N THR A 453 6.77 12.32 14.04
CA THR A 453 6.75 13.75 13.71
C THR A 453 6.99 13.99 12.23
N GLU A 454 7.92 13.27 11.59
CA GLU A 454 8.13 13.37 10.14
C GLU A 454 6.87 12.95 9.36
N LEU A 455 6.18 11.91 9.82
CA LEU A 455 4.94 11.45 9.19
C LEU A 455 3.80 12.47 9.35
N LEU A 456 3.67 13.09 10.52
CA LEU A 456 2.68 14.15 10.78
C LEU A 456 2.97 15.42 9.97
N ASP A 457 4.23 15.83 9.87
CA ASP A 457 4.66 17.00 9.10
C ASP A 457 4.45 16.79 7.59
N ALA A 458 4.77 15.59 7.08
CA ALA A 458 4.52 15.23 5.68
C ALA A 458 3.02 15.33 5.32
N THR A 459 2.15 14.92 6.24
CA THR A 459 0.69 14.92 6.03
C THR A 459 0.09 16.33 6.10
N SER A 460 0.67 17.22 6.90
CA SER A 460 0.17 18.59 7.09
C SER A 460 0.67 19.57 6.03
N VAL A 461 1.92 19.42 5.56
CA VAL A 461 2.57 20.36 4.61
C VAL A 461 2.44 19.90 3.15
N GLY A 462 2.03 18.65 2.89
CA GLY A 462 1.82 18.11 1.54
C GLY A 462 3.11 17.87 0.75
N LYS A 463 4.28 17.93 1.41
CA LYS A 463 5.59 17.52 0.89
C LYS A 463 6.23 16.56 1.86
N ALA A 464 6.30 15.28 1.49
CA ALA A 464 7.01 14.27 2.26
C ALA A 464 8.52 14.41 2.06
N VAL A 465 9.24 14.77 3.12
CA VAL A 465 10.70 14.61 3.19
C VAL A 465 10.96 13.60 4.29
N TYR A 466 11.11 12.35 3.89
CA TYR A 466 11.45 11.25 4.78
C TYR A 466 12.97 11.10 4.86
N SER A 467 13.49 10.78 6.05
CA SER A 467 14.93 10.80 6.32
C SER A 467 15.62 9.44 6.25
N GLU A 468 14.88 8.34 6.45
CA GLU A 468 15.43 6.98 6.52
C GLU A 468 15.23 6.24 5.20
N VAL A 469 16.13 5.34 4.80
CA VAL A 469 16.01 4.60 3.51
C VAL A 469 15.07 3.41 3.67
N ALA A 470 14.15 3.23 2.72
CA ALA A 470 13.21 2.12 2.73
C ALA A 470 13.95 0.76 2.66
N PRO A 471 13.65 -0.21 3.54
CA PRO A 471 14.25 -1.53 3.48
C PRO A 471 13.85 -2.26 2.18
N ALA A 472 14.76 -3.07 1.64
CA ALA A 472 14.49 -3.86 0.44
C ALA A 472 13.57 -5.06 0.72
N GLY A 473 12.92 -5.58 -0.32
CA GLY A 473 12.09 -6.79 -0.21
C GLY A 473 10.76 -6.60 0.51
N VAL A 474 10.35 -7.62 1.27
CA VAL A 474 9.03 -7.73 1.89
C VAL A 474 8.77 -6.63 2.92
N ASP A 475 9.78 -6.25 3.71
CA ASP A 475 9.62 -5.21 4.73
C ASP A 475 9.42 -3.82 4.12
N GLY A 476 10.05 -3.53 2.98
CA GLY A 476 9.79 -2.32 2.21
C GLY A 476 8.37 -2.27 1.64
N GLN A 477 7.81 -3.41 1.24
CA GLN A 477 6.42 -3.49 0.78
C GLN A 477 5.44 -3.22 1.93
N ARG A 478 5.69 -3.80 3.11
CA ARG A 478 4.85 -3.57 4.30
C ARG A 478 4.88 -2.12 4.75
N TRP A 479 6.04 -1.45 4.69
CA TRP A 479 6.15 0.00 4.94
C TRP A 479 5.26 0.80 3.98
N ARG A 480 5.37 0.52 2.69
CA ARG A 480 4.55 1.17 1.65
C ARG A 480 3.05 0.93 1.86
N GLU A 481 2.69 -0.26 2.32
CA GLU A 481 1.31 -0.59 2.66
C GLU A 481 0.81 0.21 3.88
N ALA A 482 1.56 0.19 4.98
CA ALA A 482 1.18 0.91 6.20
C ALA A 482 1.06 2.43 5.96
N LEU A 483 1.98 3.02 5.19
CA LEU A 483 1.94 4.45 4.84
C LEU A 483 0.73 4.84 3.98
N ARG A 484 0.19 3.92 3.18
CA ARG A 484 -1.04 4.17 2.39
C ARG A 484 -2.31 4.13 3.22
N LEU A 485 -2.31 3.33 4.28
CA LEU A 485 -3.46 3.24 5.18
C LEU A 485 -3.53 4.49 6.06
N TYR A 486 -2.38 5.08 6.41
CA TYR A 486 -2.32 6.35 7.13
C TYR A 486 -2.84 7.52 6.27
N PRO A 487 -3.61 8.49 6.82
CA PRO A 487 -3.96 8.68 8.23
C PRO A 487 -5.25 7.99 8.70
N LEU A 488 -6.10 7.52 7.77
CA LEU A 488 -7.42 6.93 8.08
C LEU A 488 -7.29 5.63 8.88
N GLY A 489 -6.31 4.80 8.51
CA GLY A 489 -6.01 3.49 9.05
C GLY A 489 -6.96 2.38 8.59
N ASP A 490 -6.55 1.13 8.80
CA ASP A 490 -7.36 -0.07 8.62
C ASP A 490 -7.07 -1.04 9.77
N GLU A 491 -8.10 -1.34 10.57
CA GLU A 491 -7.97 -2.15 11.77
C GLU A 491 -7.69 -3.63 11.47
N GLU A 492 -8.30 -4.19 10.42
CA GLU A 492 -8.06 -5.59 10.03
C GLU A 492 -6.61 -5.76 9.57
N ARG A 493 -6.13 -4.80 8.78
CA ARG A 493 -4.76 -4.85 8.26
C ARG A 493 -3.72 -4.57 9.34
N ALA A 494 -3.99 -3.63 10.23
CA ALA A 494 -3.14 -3.38 11.39
C ALA A 494 -3.04 -4.63 12.29
N ASN A 495 -4.14 -5.36 12.50
CA ASN A 495 -4.15 -6.61 13.26
C ASN A 495 -3.34 -7.73 12.58
N ALA A 496 -3.39 -7.83 11.25
CA ALA A 496 -2.57 -8.79 10.51
C ALA A 496 -1.07 -8.49 10.59
N LEU A 497 -0.69 -7.19 10.66
CA LEU A 497 0.70 -6.75 10.77
C LEU A 497 1.25 -6.86 12.21
N GLU A 498 0.40 -6.81 13.23
CA GLU A 498 0.81 -6.75 14.64
C GLU A 498 1.86 -7.81 15.07
N PRO A 499 1.70 -9.12 14.76
CA PRO A 499 2.66 -10.13 15.21
C PRO A 499 3.99 -10.12 14.44
N VAL A 500 4.01 -9.53 13.24
CA VAL A 500 5.17 -9.61 12.32
C VAL A 500 5.96 -8.30 12.28
N ALA A 501 5.25 -7.16 12.26
CA ALA A 501 5.83 -5.83 12.17
C ALA A 501 5.04 -4.84 13.06
N PRO A 502 5.30 -4.81 14.38
CA PRO A 502 4.55 -4.01 15.35
C PRO A 502 4.49 -2.51 15.04
N LEU A 503 5.60 -1.94 14.54
CA LEU A 503 5.65 -0.54 14.15
C LEU A 503 4.74 -0.24 12.94
N LEU A 504 4.67 -1.15 11.98
CA LEU A 504 3.84 -0.97 10.79
C LEU A 504 2.36 -1.12 11.12
N ALA A 505 2.03 -2.05 12.02
CA ALA A 505 0.70 -2.15 12.60
C ALA A 505 0.31 -0.84 13.31
N TRP A 506 1.22 -0.23 14.05
CA TRP A 506 1.00 1.06 14.71
C TRP A 506 0.69 2.19 13.72
N VAL A 507 1.47 2.30 12.63
CA VAL A 507 1.24 3.29 11.57
C VAL A 507 -0.09 3.04 10.84
N ALA A 508 -0.40 1.78 10.52
CA ALA A 508 -1.62 1.40 9.82
C ALA A 508 -2.90 1.50 10.68
N SER A 509 -2.77 1.68 12.00
CA SER A 509 -3.91 1.70 12.91
C SER A 509 -4.76 2.96 12.74
N PRO A 510 -6.10 2.85 12.74
CA PRO A 510 -6.99 3.99 12.87
C PRO A 510 -6.77 4.78 14.17
N PRO A 511 -7.00 6.10 14.20
CA PRO A 511 -6.84 6.92 15.42
C PRO A 511 -7.60 6.39 16.63
N ALA A 512 -8.84 5.91 16.44
CA ALA A 512 -9.69 5.41 17.51
C ALA A 512 -9.21 4.10 18.17
N SER A 513 -8.43 3.27 17.45
CA SER A 513 -7.95 1.98 17.97
C SER A 513 -6.51 2.03 18.48
N ARG A 514 -5.76 3.11 18.21
CA ARG A 514 -4.39 3.32 18.70
C ARG A 514 -4.26 3.16 20.23
N PRO A 515 -5.15 3.70 21.08
CA PRO A 515 -5.01 3.54 22.53
C PRO A 515 -5.06 2.07 22.98
N ALA A 516 -5.99 1.29 22.43
CA ALA A 516 -6.08 -0.13 22.74
C ALA A 516 -4.85 -0.91 22.24
N ARG A 517 -4.29 -0.54 21.09
CA ARG A 517 -3.07 -1.15 20.53
C ARG A 517 -1.81 -0.75 21.31
N TRP A 518 -1.76 0.48 21.83
CA TRP A 518 -0.66 0.98 22.66
C TRP A 518 -0.43 0.09 23.88
N VAL A 519 -1.51 -0.26 24.59
CA VAL A 519 -1.45 -1.15 25.77
C VAL A 519 -0.72 -2.47 25.45
N ARG A 520 -0.83 -2.97 24.21
CA ARG A 520 -0.19 -4.21 23.77
C ARG A 520 1.23 -4.00 23.23
N LEU A 521 1.48 -2.89 22.52
CA LEU A 521 2.70 -2.68 21.75
C LEU A 521 3.75 -1.75 22.38
N HIS A 522 3.40 -0.96 23.40
CA HIS A 522 4.28 0.09 23.95
C HIS A 522 5.70 -0.38 24.32
N ARG A 523 5.88 -1.65 24.68
CA ARG A 523 7.19 -2.23 25.05
C ARG A 523 8.10 -2.54 23.86
N VAL A 524 7.53 -2.63 22.66
CA VAL A 524 8.24 -3.05 21.44
C VAL A 524 8.36 -1.90 20.43
N LEU A 525 7.58 -0.83 20.63
CA LEU A 525 7.63 0.34 19.76
C LEU A 525 8.93 1.13 19.96
N PRO A 526 9.60 1.57 18.87
CA PRO A 526 10.75 2.44 18.97
C PRO A 526 10.40 3.82 19.54
N ALA A 527 11.41 4.53 20.06
CA ALA A 527 11.26 5.90 20.52
C ALA A 527 10.84 6.85 19.38
N GLY A 528 10.06 7.87 19.71
CA GLY A 528 9.57 8.87 18.74
C GLY A 528 8.37 8.44 17.89
N TRP A 529 7.68 7.35 18.25
CA TRP A 529 6.45 6.90 17.59
C TRP A 529 5.16 7.09 18.40
N VAL A 530 5.29 7.49 19.67
CA VAL A 530 4.14 7.78 20.56
C VAL A 530 3.33 8.97 20.04
N GLU A 531 3.98 9.87 19.31
CA GLU A 531 3.42 11.13 18.83
C GLU A 531 2.26 10.95 17.83
N LEU A 532 2.07 9.76 17.26
CA LEU A 532 0.88 9.41 16.46
C LEU A 532 -0.40 9.28 17.31
N MET A 533 -0.27 9.13 18.62
CA MET A 533 -1.36 9.09 19.58
C MET A 533 -1.49 10.44 20.28
N ASP A 534 -2.71 10.93 20.43
CA ASP A 534 -2.97 12.15 21.17
C ASP A 534 -2.67 11.94 22.66
N VAL A 535 -2.18 12.98 23.32
CA VAL A 535 -1.87 12.97 24.75
C VAL A 535 -3.11 12.59 25.59
N HIS A 536 -4.29 13.03 25.17
CA HIS A 536 -5.55 12.80 25.89
C HIS A 536 -6.03 11.35 25.78
N ASP A 537 -5.55 10.61 24.78
CA ASP A 537 -5.97 9.24 24.53
C ASP A 537 -5.09 8.21 25.27
N VAL A 538 -3.99 8.65 25.90
CA VAL A 538 -3.09 7.77 26.65
C VAL A 538 -3.69 7.47 28.02
N PRO A 539 -3.86 6.19 28.40
CA PRO A 539 -4.27 5.85 29.76
C PRO A 539 -3.28 6.43 30.78
N LEU A 540 -3.77 7.12 31.82
CA LEU A 540 -2.91 7.73 32.83
C LEU A 540 -1.89 6.74 33.40
N ALA A 541 -2.32 5.51 33.71
CA ALA A 541 -1.43 4.46 34.21
C ALA A 541 -0.20 4.22 33.30
N ASP A 542 -0.34 4.37 31.99
CA ASP A 542 0.70 4.11 30.98
C ASP A 542 1.49 5.37 30.59
N LEU A 543 1.08 6.55 31.07
CA LEU A 543 1.67 7.84 30.72
C LEU A 543 3.19 7.92 31.01
N PRO A 544 3.72 7.43 32.15
CA PRO A 544 5.17 7.44 32.40
C PRO A 544 5.97 6.64 31.36
N TYR A 545 5.40 5.54 30.86
CA TYR A 545 6.03 4.75 29.80
C TYR A 545 6.06 5.53 28.49
N ALA A 546 4.93 6.14 28.11
CA ALA A 546 4.85 7.02 26.95
C ALA A 546 5.86 8.18 27.03
N LEU A 547 5.99 8.81 28.20
CA LEU A 547 6.96 9.88 28.45
C LEU A 547 8.41 9.42 28.23
N SER A 548 8.77 8.21 28.65
CA SER A 548 10.14 7.70 28.51
C SER A 548 10.62 7.61 27.06
N VAL A 549 9.71 7.34 26.11
CA VAL A 549 10.03 7.13 24.69
C VAL A 549 9.59 8.29 23.77
N ALA A 550 8.76 9.22 24.27
CA ALA A 550 8.29 10.37 23.51
C ALA A 550 9.34 11.48 23.35
N GLY A 551 9.18 12.34 22.33
CA GLY A 551 9.95 13.55 22.11
C GLY A 551 9.60 14.69 23.07
N LYS A 552 10.47 15.69 23.15
CA LYS A 552 10.39 16.80 24.13
C LYS A 552 9.05 17.56 24.07
N ALA A 553 8.55 17.87 22.88
CA ALA A 553 7.31 18.62 22.70
C ALA A 553 6.08 17.83 23.19
N TRP A 554 6.04 16.52 22.92
CA TRP A 554 4.97 15.65 23.38
C TRP A 554 5.01 15.48 24.90
N ARG A 555 6.20 15.24 25.49
CA ARG A 555 6.40 15.17 26.95
C ARG A 555 5.86 16.41 27.66
N ARG A 556 6.15 17.59 27.12
CA ARG A 556 5.67 18.86 27.68
C ARG A 556 4.15 18.96 27.68
N ARG A 557 3.49 18.60 26.56
CA ARG A 557 2.02 18.58 26.49
C ARG A 557 1.43 17.56 27.48
N ALA A 558 2.03 16.38 27.59
CA ALA A 558 1.62 15.33 28.52
C ALA A 558 1.73 15.73 29.99
N LEU A 559 2.84 16.35 30.41
CA LEU A 559 3.00 16.79 31.80
C LEU A 559 2.06 17.97 32.14
N HIS A 560 1.83 18.90 31.21
CA HIS A 560 0.81 19.95 31.41
C HIS A 560 -0.60 19.38 31.48
N HIS A 561 -0.92 18.39 30.64
CA HIS A 561 -2.20 17.69 30.69
C HIS A 561 -2.40 17.01 32.05
N LEU A 562 -1.37 16.30 32.54
CA LEU A 562 -1.36 15.70 33.87
C LEU A 562 -1.62 16.76 34.96
N GLN A 563 -0.89 17.89 34.96
CA GLN A 563 -1.11 18.99 35.92
C GLN A 563 -2.54 19.53 35.95
N SER A 564 -3.30 19.42 34.85
CA SER A 564 -4.70 19.84 34.79
C SER A 564 -5.70 18.81 35.33
N GLN A 565 -5.32 17.52 35.41
CA GLN A 565 -6.20 16.38 35.73
C GLN A 565 -5.87 15.68 37.05
N THR A 566 -4.80 16.08 37.75
CA THR A 566 -4.21 15.36 38.89
C THR A 566 -5.06 15.25 40.15
N VAL A 567 -6.28 15.77 40.14
CA VAL A 567 -7.20 15.68 41.28
C VAL A 567 -8.09 14.43 41.21
N GLU A 568 -8.18 13.71 40.07
CA GLU A 568 -9.27 12.74 39.87
C GLU A 568 -8.88 11.23 39.91
N ASP A 569 -7.60 10.83 39.74
CA ASP A 569 -7.22 9.40 39.69
C ASP A 569 -6.02 9.03 40.59
N LEU A 570 -6.26 8.87 41.91
CA LEU A 570 -5.26 8.37 42.86
C LEU A 570 -4.79 6.93 42.57
N ALA A 571 -5.57 6.13 41.83
CA ALA A 571 -5.23 4.74 41.58
C ALA A 571 -4.03 4.62 40.64
N ALA A 572 -3.93 5.50 39.64
CA ALA A 572 -2.77 5.59 38.75
C ALA A 572 -1.49 5.94 39.54
N VAL A 573 -1.55 6.93 40.44
CA VAL A 573 -0.41 7.37 41.26
C VAL A 573 0.10 6.25 42.17
N LEU A 574 -0.81 5.47 42.78
CA LEU A 574 -0.42 4.32 43.62
C LEU A 574 0.25 3.21 42.81
N ARG A 575 -0.17 2.97 41.57
CA ARG A 575 0.51 2.03 40.66
C ARG A 575 1.92 2.51 40.33
N TRP A 576 2.09 3.80 40.03
CA TRP A 576 3.40 4.38 39.77
C TRP A 576 4.34 4.25 40.97
N ARG A 577 3.83 4.44 42.21
CA ARG A 577 4.62 4.23 43.43
C ARG A 577 5.18 2.81 43.52
N GLN A 578 4.36 1.79 43.23
CA GLN A 578 4.81 0.39 43.24
C GLN A 578 5.94 0.18 42.22
N GLN A 579 5.83 0.79 41.05
CA GLN A 579 6.80 0.67 39.96
C GLN A 579 8.08 1.49 40.19
N LEU A 580 8.03 2.59 40.96
CA LEU A 580 9.18 3.46 41.25
C LEU A 580 10.33 2.72 41.95
N THR A 581 10.00 1.69 42.73
CA THR A 581 10.96 0.81 43.43
C THR A 581 11.49 -0.34 42.56
N GLY A 582 10.95 -0.51 41.35
CA GLY A 582 11.26 -1.60 40.42
C GLY A 582 12.14 -1.17 39.25
N ASP A 583 11.56 -1.17 38.04
CA ASP A 583 12.26 -1.05 36.76
C ASP A 583 13.06 0.26 36.61
N VAL A 584 14.36 0.13 36.33
CA VAL A 584 15.31 1.26 36.24
C VAL A 584 15.06 2.09 34.98
N ALA A 585 14.57 1.49 33.89
CA ALA A 585 14.51 2.15 32.58
C ALA A 585 13.52 3.34 32.54
N HIS A 586 12.39 3.23 33.24
CA HIS A 586 11.31 4.23 33.24
C HIS A 586 11.27 5.08 34.52
N ARG A 587 12.19 4.83 35.45
CA ARG A 587 12.24 5.48 36.77
C ARG A 587 12.28 7.02 36.69
N PRO A 588 13.02 7.68 35.78
CA PRO A 588 13.00 9.13 35.62
C PRO A 588 11.62 9.68 35.24
N ALA A 589 10.94 9.01 34.30
CA ALA A 589 9.63 9.42 33.81
C ALA A 589 8.54 9.22 34.87
N LEU A 590 8.61 8.12 35.62
CA LEU A 590 7.75 7.86 36.77
C LEU A 590 7.91 8.94 37.83
N ALA A 591 9.15 9.25 38.21
CA ALA A 591 9.45 10.27 39.20
C ALA A 591 8.95 11.66 38.76
N ALA A 592 9.20 12.06 37.51
CA ALA A 592 8.69 13.33 36.97
C ALA A 592 7.14 13.39 36.97
N SER A 593 6.48 12.29 36.61
CA SER A 593 5.01 12.19 36.60
C SER A 593 4.43 12.31 38.00
N ILE A 594 5.03 11.62 38.98
CA ILE A 594 4.62 11.69 40.39
C ILE A 594 4.81 13.11 40.93
N LEU A 595 5.94 13.76 40.64
CA LEU A 595 6.23 15.12 41.10
C LEU A 595 5.27 16.15 40.50
N CYS A 596 4.88 16.00 39.24
CA CYS A 596 3.87 16.86 38.61
C CYS A 596 2.44 16.53 39.09
N ALA A 597 2.21 15.35 39.66
CA ALA A 597 0.91 14.92 40.14
C ALA A 597 0.62 15.30 41.58
N LEU A 598 1.65 15.26 42.42
CA LEU A 598 1.51 15.43 43.85
C LEU A 598 1.62 16.90 44.25
N ASP A 599 0.77 17.28 45.20
CA ASP A 599 0.87 18.53 45.93
C ASP A 599 1.67 18.33 47.23
N PRO A 600 2.86 18.94 47.38
CA PRO A 600 3.71 18.76 48.55
C PRO A 600 3.15 19.39 49.84
N THR A 601 2.17 20.29 49.74
CA THR A 601 1.52 20.89 50.92
C THR A 601 0.64 19.89 51.67
N LYS A 602 0.14 18.86 50.98
CA LYS A 602 -0.76 17.84 51.54
C LYS A 602 0.01 16.75 52.27
N GLU A 603 -0.32 16.53 53.54
CA GLU A 603 0.37 15.57 54.43
C GLU A 603 0.49 14.16 53.84
N HIS A 604 -0.58 13.63 53.24
CA HIS A 604 -0.61 12.28 52.67
C HIS A 604 0.25 12.10 51.41
N HIS A 605 0.69 13.19 50.78
CA HIS A 605 1.56 13.15 49.60
C HIS A 605 3.04 13.20 49.94
N LYS A 606 3.40 13.77 51.10
CA LYS A 606 4.79 14.10 51.47
C LYS A 606 5.76 12.92 51.35
N ALA A 607 5.38 11.75 51.86
CA ALA A 607 6.27 10.58 51.84
C ALA A 607 6.60 10.13 50.40
N LEU A 608 5.58 9.99 49.55
CA LEU A 608 5.77 9.61 48.15
C LEU A 608 6.48 10.72 47.35
N PHE A 609 6.22 11.98 47.68
CA PHE A 609 6.87 13.13 47.07
C PHE A 609 8.39 13.12 47.32
N GLU A 610 8.82 12.83 48.55
CA GLU A 610 10.25 12.73 48.89
C GLU A 610 10.89 11.50 48.21
N GLU A 611 10.23 10.35 48.21
CA GLU A 611 10.68 9.14 47.48
C GLU A 611 10.89 9.43 45.98
N ALA A 612 9.93 10.13 45.35
CA ALA A 612 10.01 10.53 43.94
C ALA A 612 11.08 11.60 43.71
N SER A 613 11.24 12.56 44.63
CA SER A 613 12.30 13.57 44.56
C SER A 613 13.68 12.92 44.54
N ASP A 614 13.92 11.94 45.42
CA ASP A 614 15.18 11.20 45.47
C ASP A 614 15.49 10.46 44.18
N ALA A 615 14.51 9.71 43.67
CA ALA A 615 14.66 9.01 42.39
C ALA A 615 14.87 9.96 41.21
N TRP A 616 14.23 11.13 41.22
CA TRP A 616 14.34 12.11 40.13
C TRP A 616 15.71 12.81 40.12
N PHE A 617 16.27 13.17 41.28
CA PHE A 617 17.59 13.81 41.34
C PHE A 617 18.75 12.89 40.93
N GLU A 618 18.57 11.56 40.99
CA GLU A 618 19.53 10.57 40.45
C GLU A 618 19.64 10.67 38.92
N ALA A 619 18.51 10.89 38.23
CA ALA A 619 18.44 11.01 36.78
C ALA A 619 17.31 11.99 36.37
N PRO A 620 17.57 13.31 36.36
CA PRO A 620 16.55 14.31 36.08
C PRO A 620 15.97 14.20 34.68
N MET A 621 14.66 14.35 34.58
CA MET A 621 13.91 14.34 33.32
C MET A 621 12.85 15.45 33.33
N SER A 622 12.72 16.16 32.21
CA SER A 622 11.74 17.26 32.06
C SER A 622 11.87 18.30 33.16
N GLU A 623 13.10 18.78 33.41
CA GLU A 623 13.41 19.66 34.54
C GLU A 623 12.63 20.96 34.51
N ARG A 624 12.35 21.47 33.30
CA ARG A 624 11.52 22.65 33.12
C ARG A 624 10.11 22.43 33.67
N GLU A 625 9.43 21.39 33.19
CA GLU A 625 8.04 21.14 33.50
C GLU A 625 7.84 20.80 34.99
N VAL A 626 8.77 20.04 35.57
CA VAL A 626 8.76 19.71 37.02
C VAL A 626 8.95 20.98 37.86
N LEU A 627 9.94 21.82 37.54
CA LEU A 627 10.18 23.07 38.28
C LEU A 627 9.00 24.05 38.13
N GLU A 628 8.44 24.20 36.92
CA GLU A 628 7.25 25.03 36.68
C GLU A 628 6.03 24.49 37.45
N SER A 629 5.88 23.16 37.55
CA SER A 629 4.80 22.52 38.33
C SER A 629 4.87 22.87 39.81
N LEU A 630 6.06 22.77 40.39
CA LEU A 630 6.26 22.86 41.84
C LEU A 630 6.40 24.30 42.31
N PHE A 631 7.13 25.12 41.55
CA PHE A 631 7.53 26.47 41.97
C PHE A 631 7.04 27.58 41.02
N GLY A 632 6.24 27.26 40.00
CA GLY A 632 5.69 28.27 39.07
C GLY A 632 4.59 29.15 39.69
N ARG A 633 3.81 28.60 40.64
CA ARG A 633 2.83 29.35 41.46
C ARG A 633 3.25 29.34 42.92
N TRP A 634 4.51 29.68 43.15
CA TRP A 634 5.13 29.65 44.46
C TRP A 634 4.53 30.68 45.43
N ASP A 635 4.11 30.21 46.62
CA ASP A 635 3.91 31.07 47.78
C ASP A 635 5.15 30.99 48.69
N PRO A 636 5.88 32.11 48.90
CA PRO A 636 7.04 32.16 49.78
C PRO A 636 6.79 31.65 51.21
N ILE A 637 5.55 31.74 51.71
CA ILE A 637 5.24 31.49 53.12
C ILE A 637 5.14 29.98 53.42
N GLU A 638 4.51 29.21 52.55
CA GLU A 638 4.23 27.78 52.81
C GLU A 638 5.36 26.85 52.35
N GLY A 639 6.18 27.31 51.40
CA GLY A 639 7.10 26.44 50.68
C GLY A 639 8.59 26.58 51.02
N GLU A 640 9.04 27.65 51.68
CA GLU A 640 10.47 28.06 51.75
C GLU A 640 11.45 26.91 52.05
N GLY A 641 11.13 26.04 53.02
CA GLY A 641 11.97 24.89 53.36
C GLY A 641 12.08 23.80 52.28
N LEU A 642 11.07 23.62 51.43
CA LEU A 642 11.15 22.74 50.26
C LEU A 642 12.05 23.34 49.18
N LEU A 643 11.89 24.65 48.90
CA LEU A 643 12.68 25.35 47.88
C LEU A 643 14.17 25.31 48.23
N GLN A 644 14.52 25.62 49.48
CA GLN A 644 15.93 25.61 49.92
C GLN A 644 16.57 24.23 49.75
N ARG A 645 15.88 23.15 50.15
CA ARG A 645 16.38 21.78 49.96
C ARG A 645 16.60 21.45 48.48
N TRP A 646 15.67 21.85 47.61
CA TRP A 646 15.78 21.63 46.17
C TRP A 646 16.90 22.45 45.52
N VAL A 647 17.12 23.69 45.97
CA VAL A 647 18.23 24.54 45.54
C VAL A 647 19.56 23.89 45.92
N GLU A 648 19.73 23.47 47.17
CA GLU A 648 20.95 22.81 47.65
C GLU A 648 21.28 21.55 46.84
N ARG A 649 20.29 20.68 46.60
CA ARG A 649 20.46 19.48 45.76
C ARG A 649 20.76 19.83 44.31
N SER A 650 20.14 20.88 43.77
CA SER A 650 20.35 21.33 42.39
C SER A 650 21.74 21.93 42.18
N LEU A 651 22.35 22.55 43.19
CA LEU A 651 23.73 23.04 43.15
C LEU A 651 24.77 21.91 43.07
N LEU A 652 24.44 20.71 43.54
CA LEU A 652 25.29 19.52 43.44
C LEU A 652 25.31 18.92 42.02
N GLN A 653 24.36 19.29 41.16
CA GLN A 653 24.27 18.80 39.79
C GLN A 653 25.44 19.27 38.91
N PRO A 654 25.69 18.62 37.76
CA PRO A 654 26.75 19.02 36.84
C PRO A 654 26.63 20.48 36.41
N LYS A 655 27.77 21.16 36.21
CA LYS A 655 27.82 22.59 35.86
C LYS A 655 26.95 22.93 34.63
N GLY A 656 26.84 22.04 33.65
CA GLY A 656 26.02 22.27 32.43
C GLY A 656 24.53 22.00 32.58
N SER A 657 24.04 21.53 33.74
CA SER A 657 22.63 21.15 33.90
C SER A 657 21.69 22.35 34.05
N VAL A 658 20.44 22.18 33.61
CA VAL A 658 19.35 23.16 33.78
C VAL A 658 19.10 23.41 35.27
N LEU A 659 19.12 22.37 36.10
CA LEU A 659 18.93 22.46 37.55
C LEU A 659 19.95 23.36 38.22
N ARG A 660 21.24 23.19 37.90
CA ARG A 660 22.29 24.03 38.47
C ARG A 660 22.20 25.47 37.99
N ALA A 661 21.86 25.67 36.71
CA ALA A 661 21.65 27.00 36.15
C ALA A 661 20.47 27.72 36.85
N TRP A 662 19.36 27.01 37.06
CA TRP A 662 18.21 27.50 37.83
C TRP A 662 18.59 27.86 39.27
N ALA A 663 19.22 26.94 40.01
CA ALA A 663 19.60 27.18 41.40
C ALA A 663 20.58 28.37 41.55
N THR A 664 21.57 28.45 40.66
CA THR A 664 22.55 29.57 40.66
C THR A 664 21.86 30.90 40.35
N GLY A 665 20.95 30.93 39.37
CA GLY A 665 20.22 32.14 39.04
C GLY A 665 19.28 32.58 40.17
N LEU A 666 18.63 31.62 40.84
CA LEU A 666 17.78 31.90 41.99
C LEU A 666 18.55 32.48 43.17
N GLU A 667 19.72 31.92 43.53
CA GLU A 667 20.56 32.45 44.59
C GLU A 667 21.02 33.90 44.30
N ILE A 668 21.49 34.17 43.08
CA ILE A 668 21.91 35.52 42.66
C ILE A 668 20.75 36.50 42.77
N ALA A 669 19.56 36.11 42.29
CA ALA A 669 18.38 36.95 42.31
C ALA A 669 17.90 37.23 43.74
N GLN A 670 17.83 36.21 44.61
CA GLN A 670 17.38 36.34 45.99
C GLN A 670 18.36 37.17 46.84
N ARG A 671 19.68 36.97 46.65
CA ARG A 671 20.73 37.74 47.35
C ARG A 671 20.97 39.12 46.75
N ARG A 672 20.34 39.43 45.62
CA ARG A 672 20.52 40.69 44.85
C ARG A 672 21.98 40.94 44.48
N GLU A 673 22.69 39.87 44.15
CA GLU A 673 24.07 39.94 43.67
C GLU A 673 24.13 40.49 42.24
N PRO A 674 25.22 41.17 41.83
CA PRO A 674 25.35 41.68 40.48
C PRO A 674 25.48 40.54 39.45
N TRP A 675 24.68 40.61 38.38
CA TRP A 675 24.73 39.65 37.29
C TRP A 675 26.00 39.80 36.45
N LEU A 676 26.92 38.84 36.55
CA LEU A 676 28.10 38.78 35.69
C LEU A 676 27.72 38.49 34.22
N PRO A 677 28.32 39.15 33.22
CA PRO A 677 27.97 38.95 31.81
C PRO A 677 28.09 37.50 31.33
N GLU A 678 29.08 36.74 31.82
CA GLU A 678 29.26 35.32 31.50
C GLU A 678 28.13 34.46 32.05
N THR A 679 27.68 34.75 33.27
CA THR A 679 26.56 34.07 33.92
C THR A 679 25.26 34.35 33.18
N GLN A 680 25.01 35.60 32.79
CA GLN A 680 23.83 35.98 32.00
C GLN A 680 23.74 35.16 30.70
N ARG A 681 24.83 35.10 29.91
CA ARG A 681 24.88 34.32 28.66
C ARG A 681 24.56 32.85 28.89
N ARG A 682 25.19 32.24 29.89
CA ARG A 682 24.96 30.84 30.25
C ARG A 682 23.50 30.57 30.66
N LEU A 683 22.90 31.45 31.44
CA LEU A 683 21.50 31.31 31.85
C LEU A 683 20.55 31.48 30.65
N MET A 684 20.82 32.43 29.76
CA MET A 684 20.04 32.61 28.53
C MET A 684 20.12 31.43 27.56
N GLU A 685 21.27 30.74 27.49
CA GLU A 685 21.46 29.54 26.66
C GLU A 685 20.74 28.31 27.23
N LEU A 686 20.74 28.12 28.55
CA LEU A 686 20.23 26.91 29.19
C LEU A 686 18.78 27.00 29.66
N LEU A 687 18.33 28.18 30.09
CA LEU A 687 17.02 28.37 30.70
C LEU A 687 15.99 28.92 29.70
N PRO A 688 14.71 28.53 29.84
CA PRO A 688 13.63 29.11 29.05
C PRO A 688 13.58 30.63 29.14
N SER A 689 13.35 31.29 28.00
CA SER A 689 13.31 32.75 27.92
C SER A 689 12.24 33.40 28.79
N ALA A 690 11.15 32.68 29.05
CA ALA A 690 10.11 33.12 29.95
C ALA A 690 10.58 33.25 31.41
N TRP A 691 11.55 32.43 31.86
CA TRP A 691 12.05 32.46 33.24
C TRP A 691 12.84 33.73 33.51
N TRP A 692 13.75 34.11 32.61
CA TRP A 692 14.60 35.28 32.80
C TRP A 692 14.08 36.57 32.15
N SER A 693 12.86 36.55 31.60
CA SER A 693 12.25 37.69 30.91
C SER A 693 12.27 38.99 31.73
N MET A 694 12.08 38.91 33.05
CA MET A 694 12.15 40.07 33.96
C MET A 694 13.50 40.79 33.95
N PHE A 695 14.58 40.09 33.63
CA PHE A 695 15.93 40.64 33.58
C PHE A 695 16.35 41.00 32.16
N ALA A 696 15.54 40.66 31.14
CA ALA A 696 15.92 40.71 29.73
C ALA A 696 16.45 42.09 29.31
N GLN A 697 15.82 43.19 29.76
CA GLN A 697 16.29 44.55 29.47
C GLN A 697 17.69 44.80 30.02
N SER A 698 17.88 44.55 31.32
CA SER A 698 19.16 44.77 32.00
C SER A 698 20.28 43.91 31.43
N TRP A 699 19.99 42.65 31.10
CA TRP A 699 20.94 41.71 30.53
C TRP A 699 21.28 42.09 29.09
N LEU A 700 20.31 42.49 28.28
CA LEU A 700 20.53 42.96 26.92
C LEU A 700 21.49 44.16 26.90
N LEU A 701 21.23 45.18 27.72
CA LEU A 701 22.09 46.35 27.83
C LEU A 701 23.49 45.98 28.33
N GLY A 702 23.58 45.08 29.31
CA GLY A 702 24.85 44.54 29.80
C GLY A 702 25.68 43.87 28.70
N GLN A 703 25.06 43.06 27.85
CA GLN A 703 25.74 42.39 26.74
C GLN A 703 26.12 43.36 25.61
N LEU A 704 25.22 44.28 25.23
CA LEU A 704 25.44 45.26 24.16
C LEU A 704 26.64 46.18 24.43
N ASN A 705 26.92 46.48 25.70
CA ASN A 705 28.04 47.33 26.12
C ASN A 705 29.42 46.67 25.93
N SER A 706 29.49 45.34 25.74
CA SER A 706 30.75 44.61 25.57
C SER A 706 30.92 44.07 24.15
N HIS A 707 32.16 44.03 23.65
CA HIS A 707 32.43 43.44 22.32
C HIS A 707 32.09 41.95 22.29
N THR A 708 32.48 41.20 23.33
CA THR A 708 32.17 39.77 23.47
C THR A 708 30.66 39.50 23.54
N GLY A 709 29.91 40.33 24.26
CA GLY A 709 28.45 40.23 24.33
C GLY A 709 27.77 40.54 23.00
N ARG A 710 28.23 41.53 22.23
CA ARG A 710 27.71 41.81 20.88
C ARG A 710 27.97 40.66 19.91
N MET A 711 29.15 40.05 19.94
CA MET A 711 29.45 38.86 19.12
C MET A 711 28.50 37.70 19.45
N TRP A 712 28.25 37.47 20.75
CA TRP A 712 27.34 36.43 21.22
C TRP A 712 25.86 36.70 20.87
N LEU A 713 25.42 37.95 20.98
CA LEU A 713 24.06 38.36 20.60
C LEU A 713 23.83 38.21 19.09
N ALA A 714 24.84 38.43 18.26
CA ALA A 714 24.73 38.19 16.83
C ALA A 714 24.56 36.70 16.50
N SER A 715 25.23 35.81 17.23
CA SER A 715 25.13 34.36 17.02
C SER A 715 23.90 33.71 17.67
N SER A 716 23.29 34.34 18.67
CA SER A 716 22.20 33.77 19.48
C SER A 716 20.85 34.39 19.12
N ALA A 717 19.93 33.59 18.56
CA ALA A 717 18.61 34.06 18.15
C ALA A 717 17.61 34.05 19.31
N PHE A 718 17.17 35.22 19.74
CA PHE A 718 16.09 35.40 20.72
C PHE A 718 15.07 36.42 20.22
N SER A 719 13.80 36.20 20.57
CA SER A 719 12.68 37.11 20.29
C SER A 719 12.69 38.34 21.21
N TRP A 720 13.75 39.15 21.14
CA TRP A 720 13.94 40.35 21.98
C TRP A 720 12.73 41.29 22.03
N PRO A 721 12.03 41.57 20.92
CA PRO A 721 10.77 42.33 20.95
C PRO A 721 9.74 41.76 21.94
N ALA A 722 9.52 40.45 21.89
CA ALA A 722 8.54 39.75 22.74
C ALA A 722 9.00 39.62 24.20
N LEU A 723 10.31 39.54 24.44
CA LEU A 723 10.87 39.39 25.79
C LEU A 723 10.84 40.70 26.57
N VAL A 724 11.12 41.80 25.90
CA VAL A 724 11.27 43.11 26.53
C VAL A 724 9.93 43.85 26.65
N ALA A 725 9.04 43.70 25.67
CA ALA A 725 7.75 44.39 25.62
C ALA A 725 6.58 43.56 26.19
N ARG A 726 6.86 42.84 27.28
CA ARG A 726 5.87 42.11 28.10
C ARG A 726 4.95 43.08 28.84
N THR A 727 3.85 42.56 29.40
CA THR A 727 2.89 43.41 30.12
C THR A 727 3.47 43.96 31.42
N PRO A 728 3.25 45.26 31.75
CA PRO A 728 3.55 45.77 33.08
C PRO A 728 2.78 44.96 34.14
N GLY A 729 3.47 44.45 35.16
CA GLY A 729 2.86 43.62 36.20
C GLY A 729 2.67 42.15 35.82
N GLU A 730 3.17 41.71 34.66
CA GLU A 730 3.19 40.27 34.31
C GLU A 730 4.00 39.51 35.35
N ARG A 731 3.40 38.49 35.97
CA ARG A 731 4.12 37.67 36.95
C ARG A 731 5.28 36.94 36.29
N VAL A 732 6.40 36.97 36.99
CA VAL A 732 7.62 36.24 36.62
C VAL A 732 7.34 34.74 36.58
N GLN A 733 7.79 34.09 35.51
CA GLN A 733 7.69 32.63 35.35
C GLN A 733 8.93 31.89 35.86
N TYR A 734 9.88 32.59 36.49
CA TYR A 734 11.06 31.99 37.09
C TYR A 734 10.64 31.14 38.31
N PRO A 735 10.79 29.80 38.27
CA PRO A 735 10.30 28.96 39.35
C PRO A 735 10.98 29.29 40.69
N GLY A 736 10.19 29.62 41.72
CA GLY A 736 10.68 29.94 43.07
C GLY A 736 11.04 31.41 43.31
N LEU A 737 10.82 32.29 42.32
CA LEU A 737 11.05 33.73 42.46
C LEU A 737 9.74 34.50 42.27
N ALA A 738 9.28 35.18 43.33
CA ALA A 738 8.17 36.12 43.23
C ALA A 738 8.67 37.46 42.66
N GLY A 739 8.14 37.86 41.51
CA GLY A 739 8.45 39.13 40.88
C GLY A 739 7.46 39.50 39.77
N GLU A 740 7.54 40.74 39.30
CA GLU A 740 6.77 41.25 38.18
C GLU A 740 7.72 41.81 37.11
N HIS A 741 7.30 41.74 35.84
CA HIS A 741 8.07 42.30 34.74
C HIS A 741 8.13 43.84 34.87
N PRO A 742 9.31 44.48 34.76
CA PRO A 742 9.54 45.90 35.08
C PRO A 742 8.94 46.90 34.06
N ALA A 743 7.95 46.49 33.25
CA ALA A 743 7.47 47.21 32.08
C ALA A 743 8.57 47.52 31.04
N PHE A 744 8.19 48.01 29.86
CA PHE A 744 9.12 48.38 28.80
C PHE A 744 9.78 49.74 29.10
N ASP A 745 11.11 49.80 29.24
CA ASP A 745 11.87 51.03 29.54
C ASP A 745 13.21 51.09 28.79
N LEU A 746 13.18 50.98 27.47
CA LEU A 746 14.38 51.15 26.62
C LEU A 746 14.28 52.39 25.73
N SER A 747 15.39 53.11 25.57
CA SER A 747 15.54 54.23 24.64
C SER A 747 16.35 53.85 23.40
N SER A 748 16.16 54.58 22.30
CA SER A 748 16.94 54.43 21.07
C SER A 748 18.45 54.62 21.32
N THR A 749 18.82 55.54 22.21
CA THR A 749 20.21 55.80 22.61
C THR A 749 20.87 54.60 23.29
N ALA A 750 20.13 53.89 24.16
CA ALA A 750 20.63 52.70 24.84
C ALA A 750 20.83 51.51 23.89
N LEU A 751 20.07 51.48 22.78
CA LEU A 751 20.13 50.44 21.76
C LEU A 751 21.05 50.78 20.58
N LEU A 752 21.69 51.96 20.53
CA LEU A 752 22.65 52.32 19.48
C LEU A 752 23.75 51.26 19.22
N PRO A 753 24.29 50.55 20.24
CA PRO A 753 25.27 49.50 20.01
C PRO A 753 24.75 48.35 19.15
N VAL A 754 23.43 48.24 18.91
CA VAL A 754 22.85 47.25 18.00
C VAL A 754 23.42 47.39 16.58
N ASN A 755 23.66 48.63 16.13
CA ASN A 755 24.23 48.91 14.82
C ASN A 755 25.69 48.44 14.67
N LEU A 756 26.35 48.06 15.77
CA LEU A 756 27.71 47.54 15.81
C LEU A 756 27.77 46.01 15.83
N LEU A 757 26.62 45.31 15.71
CA LEU A 757 26.60 43.86 15.64
C LEU A 757 27.07 43.36 14.26
N PRO A 758 27.91 42.31 14.22
CA PRO A 758 28.18 41.59 12.98
C PRO A 758 26.91 40.88 12.49
N ASP A 759 26.92 40.47 11.23
CA ASP A 759 25.81 39.70 10.67
C ASP A 759 25.70 38.33 11.33
N GLY A 760 24.47 37.94 11.68
CA GLY A 760 24.18 36.69 12.36
C GLY A 760 22.68 36.49 12.60
N PRO A 761 22.25 35.28 13.01
CA PRO A 761 20.84 34.93 13.14
C PRO A 761 20.11 35.75 14.22
N GLY A 762 20.81 36.28 15.23
CA GLY A 762 20.20 37.09 16.29
C GLY A 762 20.04 38.58 15.96
N LYS A 763 20.64 39.06 14.86
CA LYS A 763 20.69 40.48 14.52
C LYS A 763 19.32 41.07 14.14
N SER A 764 18.51 40.35 13.36
CA SER A 764 17.21 40.84 12.86
C SER A 764 16.25 41.23 13.97
N ALA A 765 16.13 40.41 15.02
CA ALA A 765 15.28 40.70 16.17
C ALA A 765 15.73 41.94 16.96
N LEU A 766 17.04 42.20 17.01
CA LEU A 766 17.61 43.37 17.67
C LEU A 766 17.48 44.64 16.83
N GLU A 767 17.63 44.55 15.51
CA GLU A 767 17.37 45.65 14.58
C GLU A 767 15.89 46.05 14.61
N ASP A 768 14.99 45.08 14.64
CA ASP A 768 13.57 45.30 14.82
C ASP A 768 13.28 46.00 16.17
N LEU A 769 13.92 45.56 17.26
CA LEU A 769 13.84 46.21 18.57
C LEU A 769 14.34 47.66 18.51
N TYR A 770 15.47 47.92 17.85
CA TYR A 770 15.96 49.28 17.66
C TYR A 770 14.98 50.12 16.84
N ALA A 771 14.46 49.59 15.73
CA ALA A 771 13.54 50.28 14.84
C ALA A 771 12.20 50.64 15.52
N MET A 772 11.62 49.73 16.31
CA MET A 772 10.38 50.02 17.04
C MET A 772 10.59 51.11 18.10
N VAL A 773 11.72 51.10 18.81
CA VAL A 773 12.03 52.08 19.85
C VAL A 773 12.37 53.43 19.24
N ASN A 774 13.16 53.45 18.18
CA ASN A 774 13.47 54.68 17.45
C ASN A 774 12.21 55.34 16.88
N ALA A 775 11.26 54.56 16.34
CA ALA A 775 9.98 55.08 15.90
C ALA A 775 9.11 55.62 17.05
N LEU A 776 9.19 55.00 18.23
CA LEU A 776 8.53 55.48 19.45
C LEU A 776 9.10 56.83 19.89
N ASP A 777 10.42 56.92 20.02
CA ASP A 777 11.16 58.12 20.47
C ASP A 777 10.97 59.31 19.52
N LEU A 778 10.97 59.06 18.20
CA LEU A 778 10.78 60.10 17.18
C LEU A 778 9.31 60.47 16.94
N GLY A 779 8.36 59.78 17.58
CA GLY A 779 6.93 59.97 17.32
C GLY A 779 6.50 59.59 15.89
N ALA A 780 7.27 58.75 15.19
CA ALA A 780 7.02 58.33 13.81
C ALA A 780 5.90 57.27 13.71
N PRO A 781 5.30 57.04 12.53
CA PRO A 781 4.38 55.92 12.31
C PRO A 781 4.99 54.57 12.70
N VAL A 782 4.14 53.62 13.11
CA VAL A 782 4.61 52.27 13.52
C VAL A 782 5.25 51.56 12.32
N PRO A 783 6.52 51.12 12.44
CA PRO A 783 7.22 50.48 11.34
C PRO A 783 6.72 49.05 11.11
N VAL A 784 6.81 48.58 9.86
CA VAL A 784 6.66 47.17 9.51
C VAL A 784 8.02 46.50 9.70
N LEU A 785 8.07 45.51 10.58
CA LEU A 785 9.32 44.87 11.02
C LEU A 785 9.57 43.52 10.35
N SER A 786 10.83 43.07 10.36
CA SER A 786 11.30 41.91 9.59
C SER A 786 10.97 40.56 10.22
N THR A 787 11.11 40.43 11.54
CA THR A 787 10.81 39.21 12.31
C THR A 787 9.32 38.98 12.48
N HIS A 788 8.55 40.05 12.70
CA HIS A 788 7.10 40.00 12.74
C HIS A 788 6.52 41.35 12.28
N PRO A 789 5.67 41.41 11.24
CA PRO A 789 5.22 42.67 10.64
C PRO A 789 4.59 43.67 11.61
N MET A 790 3.87 43.17 12.63
CA MET A 790 3.17 43.98 13.63
C MET A 790 3.96 44.19 14.93
N ALA A 791 5.22 43.76 15.02
CA ALA A 791 6.02 43.86 16.25
C ALA A 791 6.13 45.30 16.80
N GLY A 792 6.12 46.30 15.92
CA GLY A 792 6.27 47.72 16.30
C GLY A 792 5.14 48.23 17.19
N TRP A 793 3.99 47.56 17.21
CA TRP A 793 2.89 47.90 18.11
C TRP A 793 3.19 47.58 19.57
N LEU A 794 4.09 46.63 19.87
CA LEU A 794 4.37 46.18 21.24
C LEU A 794 4.80 47.32 22.19
N VAL A 795 5.52 48.31 21.69
CA VAL A 795 6.00 49.46 22.47
C VAL A 795 5.00 50.63 22.50
N ARG A 796 3.92 50.56 21.70
CA ARG A 796 2.85 51.55 21.70
C ARG A 796 1.81 51.25 22.79
N PRO A 797 1.13 52.27 23.33
CA PRO A 797 -0.01 52.05 24.21
C PRO A 797 -1.11 51.21 23.53
N VAL A 798 -1.68 50.24 24.25
CA VAL A 798 -2.64 49.27 23.68
C VAL A 798 -3.91 49.93 23.12
N HIS A 799 -4.29 51.12 23.60
CA HIS A 799 -5.44 51.86 23.06
C HIS A 799 -5.23 52.40 21.63
N GLN A 800 -3.98 52.41 21.14
CA GLN A 800 -3.65 52.83 19.78
C GLN A 800 -3.56 51.63 18.82
N TRP A 801 -3.66 50.41 19.32
CA TRP A 801 -3.44 49.21 18.53
C TRP A 801 -4.62 48.94 17.58
N PRO A 802 -4.34 48.39 16.38
CA PRO A 802 -5.38 47.87 15.52
C PRO A 802 -6.03 46.60 16.10
N VAL A 803 -7.15 46.19 15.51
CA VAL A 803 -7.83 44.95 15.92
C VAL A 803 -7.08 43.74 15.39
N PHE A 804 -6.23 43.13 16.22
CA PHE A 804 -5.63 41.83 15.94
C PHE A 804 -6.64 40.68 16.05
N GLY A 805 -6.67 39.81 15.03
CA GLY A 805 -7.30 38.49 15.04
C GLY A 805 -6.30 37.36 15.35
N SER A 806 -6.74 36.10 15.26
CA SER A 806 -5.89 34.92 15.49
C SER A 806 -4.78 34.74 14.46
N GLU A 807 -4.91 35.38 13.30
CA GLU A 807 -3.92 35.41 12.21
C GLU A 807 -2.51 35.86 12.67
N VAL A 808 -2.46 36.74 13.68
CA VAL A 808 -1.20 37.26 14.25
C VAL A 808 -0.36 36.15 14.91
N LEU A 809 -0.97 35.06 15.36
CA LEU A 809 -0.24 33.91 15.95
C LEU A 809 0.54 33.10 14.90
N THR A 810 0.13 33.19 13.63
CA THR A 810 0.72 32.43 12.52
C THR A 810 1.66 33.26 11.64
N MET A 811 1.77 34.56 11.90
CA MET A 811 2.63 35.48 11.13
C MET A 811 3.99 35.64 11.82
N GLY A 812 5.09 35.48 11.08
CA GLY A 812 6.44 35.78 11.59
C GLY A 812 6.82 35.03 12.87
N ASP A 813 7.48 35.72 13.80
CA ASP A 813 7.89 35.17 15.10
C ASP A 813 6.67 34.86 16.01
N PRO A 814 6.47 33.58 16.41
CA PRO A 814 5.30 33.17 17.20
C PRO A 814 5.29 33.76 18.62
N MET A 815 6.44 34.03 19.24
CA MET A 815 6.47 34.67 20.57
C MET A 815 5.99 36.11 20.50
N VAL A 816 6.31 36.82 19.42
CA VAL A 816 5.80 38.17 19.18
C VAL A 816 4.30 38.14 18.95
N GLY A 817 3.83 37.19 18.14
CA GLY A 817 2.41 37.00 17.87
C GLY A 817 1.62 36.69 19.14
N GLU A 818 2.13 35.82 20.02
CA GLU A 818 1.52 35.47 21.30
C GLU A 818 1.36 36.70 22.21
N VAL A 819 2.41 37.51 22.38
CA VAL A 819 2.36 38.72 23.22
C VAL A 819 1.38 39.75 22.64
N LEU A 820 1.38 39.96 21.32
CA LEU A 820 0.43 40.85 20.65
C LEU A 820 -1.01 40.39 20.88
N PHE A 821 -1.27 39.09 20.68
CA PHE A 821 -2.59 38.51 20.85
C PHE A 821 -3.06 38.61 22.30
N LEU A 822 -2.28 38.13 23.27
CA LEU A 822 -2.62 38.16 24.70
C LEU A 822 -2.85 39.58 25.22
N ARG A 823 -1.98 40.54 24.88
CA ARG A 823 -2.14 41.94 25.29
C ARG A 823 -3.39 42.58 24.70
N SER A 824 -3.67 42.32 23.43
CA SER A 824 -4.86 42.84 22.76
C SER A 824 -6.14 42.21 23.34
N TYR A 825 -6.13 40.91 23.62
CA TYR A 825 -7.24 40.17 24.21
C TYR A 825 -7.53 40.66 25.63
N HIS A 826 -6.51 40.76 26.48
CA HIS A 826 -6.63 41.26 27.85
C HIS A 826 -7.19 42.69 27.87
N ALA A 827 -6.71 43.58 27.00
CA ALA A 827 -7.22 44.96 26.92
C ALA A 827 -8.68 45.06 26.46
N ARG A 828 -9.19 44.08 25.70
CA ARG A 828 -10.58 44.04 25.23
C ARG A 828 -11.54 43.38 26.22
N HIS A 829 -11.12 42.29 26.85
CA HIS A 829 -12.01 41.44 27.66
C HIS A 829 -11.91 41.65 29.18
N LEU A 830 -10.83 42.27 29.68
CA LEU A 830 -10.61 42.51 31.11
C LEU A 830 -10.60 43.99 31.50
N ARG A 831 -11.18 44.89 30.68
CA ARG A 831 -11.55 46.21 31.20
C ARG A 831 -12.49 46.00 32.40
N PRO A 832 -12.25 46.63 33.57
CA PRO A 832 -13.30 46.72 34.56
C PRO A 832 -14.47 47.44 33.89
N LEU A 833 -15.67 46.83 33.97
CA LEU A 833 -16.92 47.51 33.67
C LEU A 833 -16.88 48.88 34.37
N ARG A 834 -16.82 49.95 33.58
CA ARG A 834 -17.04 51.30 34.08
C ARG A 834 -18.52 51.49 34.35
#